data_AF-A0A1C2EDW7-F1
#
_entry.id   AF-A0A1C2EDW7-F1
#
_cell.length_a   1.000
_cell.length_b   1.000
_cell.length_c   1.000
_cell.angle_alpha   90.00
_cell.angle_beta   90.00
_cell.angle_gamma   90.00
#
_symmetry.space_group_name_H-M   'P 1'
#
loop_
_entity.id
_entity.type
_entity.pdbx_description
1 polymer ?
#
loop_
_entity_poly.entity_id
_entity_poly.type
_entity_poly.pdbx_seq_one_letter_code
_entity_poly.pdbx_strand_id
1 'polypeptide(L)'
;MFTLRNLFASALLGLCLSSVPAHAADTPPLSSEAVQRSLDKIADRKLTADDQKALQQVLEQTLTFLSSQKDNQQKLEDLKKQLADAPRQTTENQRELTKLKASKVIPVAQRYANLDVPQLEQVLSQRSAQQADLQKALNDANSLTITAQTRPERAQAEISSSQTRIQAINSILKSGKDGGKTINADQRNALNAEQASLNALIALRRQELAGNSQLQDLGGSQRDLLTEKVNRQDQEIQDLQTLINEKRRAQSQETVAQLSLEAQKAGGSSLLATESAANLKLSDYLLRGTDRLNELTQQNLKTKTQLDAITQTDQALDEQINVLSGSLLLSKILYKQKQSLPKLKLDSGLADEIADIRLYQFEVNQQREQMSSPSAYVDTLLATQKPEDVTPALRKTLLDLATTRSDLLERLNRELSALLNESITLQLNQKQLVSTANSLRATLDEQMFWIPSNKPLDLEWFERIQPRLVKQVTTLPWTSSVSELYDGLTQRPLIFLPLFLVIGALMWKRKALYDKLNRLHADIGHFKRDRQWQTPLAIFINVLLAMPLSLTLAVCAFALQIDARGQNINLGSALLQVALAWLVFYTAYRILAPGGVAQLHFRWEKPQVEFLRGWIRRLGLVVLALVTVVAVAEHEPSALADDVIGIAVVLKCYALMTWLLARLLLTSPTHHSASLFRRAVGLVFTALPVALFVAVCFGYYYTALKLSDRLIDTLYLLMLWLVIEAAFVRGLSVAARRLAYQRALSKRQAAKEAGEGETLIEEPTLDIEQVNQQSLRLIRLALIAGFIGALYFVWADLISVFSYLDNITLYEYTSGTGANISMVPISLGDLIGALVIIGITFVLAGNLPGLLEVLVLSKLNLKQGSSYATTTLLSYTIVGVGFVSTLSALGVSWDKLQWLVAALSLGLGFGMQEIFANFISGIMILFERPVRIGDTITIGALSGTVSKIRIRATTITDFDRKDIIVPNKTFITGQLINWSLTDTITRVTLKLGVDYGSDLDLVRSLLLKAARDNPRVLKEPEPIVYFLNFGESTLDHELRMHVRDLGDRNPVLDEINRFINKEFKKQHINISFRQMEVYLKNMQGQEYKMVPVEPEQKTITPTTVVPPAPKDAPEPPEVRLD
;
A
#
# COMPACT_ATOMS: atom_id res chain seq x y z
N MET A 1 -46.75 -6.53 89.12
CA MET A 1 -47.18 -6.02 87.80
C MET A 1 -45.97 -5.66 86.92
N PHE A 2 -44.97 -6.54 86.81
CA PHE A 2 -43.76 -6.37 85.97
C PHE A 2 -43.31 -7.66 85.26
N THR A 3 -44.06 -8.77 85.42
CA THR A 3 -43.69 -10.09 84.89
C THR A 3 -44.51 -10.53 83.68
N LEU A 4 -45.67 -9.91 83.39
CA LEU A 4 -46.46 -10.23 82.19
C LEU A 4 -45.91 -9.62 80.89
N ARG A 5 -45.16 -8.52 80.98
CA ARG A 5 -44.64 -7.80 79.80
C ARG A 5 -43.47 -8.54 79.12
N ASN A 6 -42.65 -9.23 79.91
CA ASN A 6 -41.55 -10.04 79.36
C ASN A 6 -42.06 -11.34 78.73
N LEU A 7 -43.12 -11.94 79.25
CA LEU A 7 -43.75 -13.12 78.65
C LEU A 7 -44.40 -12.79 77.30
N PHE A 8 -45.05 -11.63 77.16
CA PHE A 8 -45.58 -11.18 75.87
C PHE A 8 -44.48 -10.81 74.87
N ALA A 9 -43.38 -10.20 75.32
CA ALA A 9 -42.25 -9.89 74.45
C ALA A 9 -41.50 -11.15 73.98
N SER A 10 -41.34 -12.17 74.84
CA SER A 10 -40.76 -13.46 74.44
C SER A 10 -41.68 -14.30 73.56
N ALA A 11 -43.01 -14.21 73.76
CA ALA A 11 -43.97 -14.86 72.88
C ALA A 11 -44.04 -14.20 71.49
N LEU A 12 -43.92 -12.87 71.40
CA LEU A 12 -43.81 -12.16 70.11
C LEU A 12 -42.49 -12.44 69.40
N LEU A 13 -41.36 -12.55 70.13
CA LEU A 13 -40.08 -12.97 69.55
C LEU A 13 -40.11 -14.44 69.10
N GLY A 14 -40.80 -15.31 69.83
CA GLY A 14 -41.04 -16.70 69.42
C GLY A 14 -41.91 -16.83 68.17
N LEU A 15 -42.96 -16.00 68.04
CA LEU A 15 -43.84 -15.96 66.86
C LEU A 15 -43.20 -15.31 65.63
N CYS A 16 -42.24 -14.38 65.82
CA CYS A 16 -41.42 -13.85 64.72
C CYS A 16 -40.29 -14.79 64.29
N LEU A 17 -39.87 -15.74 65.14
CA LEU A 17 -38.87 -16.76 64.82
C LEU A 17 -39.47 -18.09 64.32
N SER A 18 -40.79 -18.26 64.42
CA SER A 18 -41.54 -19.33 63.78
C SER A 18 -42.16 -18.88 62.43
N SER A 19 -41.45 -18.04 61.67
CA SER A 19 -41.69 -18.00 60.23
C SER A 19 -41.16 -19.31 59.65
N VAL A 20 -42.07 -20.28 59.52
CA VAL A 20 -41.94 -21.35 58.53
C VAL A 20 -41.35 -20.71 57.27
N PRO A 21 -40.23 -21.20 56.70
CA PRO A 21 -39.79 -20.71 55.42
C PRO A 21 -40.97 -20.94 54.48
N ALA A 22 -41.65 -19.85 54.10
CA ALA A 22 -42.56 -19.88 52.99
C ALA A 22 -41.71 -20.44 51.87
N HIS A 23 -41.92 -21.72 51.56
CA HIS A 23 -41.46 -22.30 50.33
C HIS A 23 -42.00 -21.34 49.30
N ALA A 24 -41.10 -20.62 48.63
CA ALA A 24 -41.44 -19.99 47.37
C ALA A 24 -42.18 -21.08 46.61
N ALA A 25 -43.45 -20.85 46.30
CA ALA A 25 -44.23 -21.82 45.57
C ALA A 25 -43.38 -22.21 44.36
N ASP A 26 -42.96 -23.48 44.32
CA ASP A 26 -42.33 -24.07 43.16
C ASP A 26 -43.31 -23.85 42.01
N THR A 27 -43.10 -22.81 41.21
CA THR A 27 -43.64 -22.77 39.87
C THR A 27 -43.08 -24.02 39.20
N PRO A 28 -43.92 -24.89 38.64
CA PRO A 28 -43.45 -26.14 38.04
C PRO A 28 -42.33 -25.83 37.04
N PRO A 29 -41.28 -26.66 36.96
CA PRO A 29 -40.18 -26.40 36.05
C PRO A 29 -40.74 -26.23 34.63
N LEU A 30 -40.46 -25.08 34.02
CA LEU A 30 -40.77 -24.85 32.61
C LEU A 30 -39.99 -25.90 31.81
N SER A 31 -40.69 -26.90 31.28
CA SER A 31 -40.04 -27.93 30.48
C SER A 31 -39.69 -27.38 29.09
N SER A 32 -38.51 -27.71 28.59
CA SER A 32 -38.08 -27.36 27.23
C SER A 32 -39.10 -27.83 26.18
N GLU A 33 -39.74 -28.98 26.42
CA GLU A 33 -40.82 -29.50 25.57
C GLU A 33 -42.07 -28.62 25.55
N ALA A 34 -42.41 -27.96 26.66
CA ALA A 34 -43.55 -27.05 26.71
C ALA A 34 -43.27 -25.75 25.94
N VAL A 35 -42.04 -25.23 26.02
CA VAL A 35 -41.60 -24.05 25.25
C VAL A 35 -41.49 -24.37 23.77
N GLN A 36 -40.95 -25.53 23.40
CA GLN A 36 -40.89 -25.99 22.00
C GLN A 36 -42.29 -26.12 21.40
N ARG A 37 -43.24 -26.73 22.11
CA ARG A 37 -44.65 -26.81 21.68
C ARG A 37 -45.31 -25.45 21.54
N SER A 38 -44.87 -24.45 22.32
CA SER A 38 -45.39 -23.08 22.19
C SER A 38 -44.79 -22.34 20.98
N LEU A 39 -43.55 -22.67 20.62
CA LEU A 39 -42.87 -22.21 19.40
C LEU A 39 -43.54 -22.79 18.14
N ASP A 40 -43.82 -24.09 18.15
CA ASP A 40 -44.48 -24.79 17.05
C ASP A 40 -45.92 -24.31 16.81
N LYS A 41 -46.57 -23.75 17.83
CA LYS A 41 -47.95 -23.22 17.80
C LYS A 41 -48.04 -21.69 17.66
N ILE A 42 -46.95 -20.99 17.32
CA ILE A 42 -46.97 -19.53 17.13
C ILE A 42 -47.94 -19.12 16.01
N ALA A 43 -48.01 -19.90 14.93
CA ALA A 43 -48.91 -19.65 13.81
C ALA A 43 -50.41 -19.71 14.20
N ASP A 44 -50.74 -20.49 15.24
CA ASP A 44 -52.11 -20.62 15.76
C ASP A 44 -52.54 -19.42 16.63
N ARG A 45 -51.58 -18.58 17.06
CA ARG A 45 -51.86 -17.36 17.83
C ARG A 45 -52.16 -16.21 16.86
N LYS A 46 -53.40 -15.68 16.92
CA LYS A 46 -53.89 -14.54 16.11
C LYS A 46 -53.17 -13.21 16.45
N LEU A 47 -51.88 -13.11 16.17
CA LEU A 47 -51.00 -11.96 16.42
C LEU A 47 -50.59 -11.29 15.10
N THR A 48 -50.10 -10.04 15.15
CA THR A 48 -49.52 -9.36 13.98
C THR A 48 -48.18 -9.99 13.59
N ALA A 49 -47.73 -9.81 12.33
CA ALA A 49 -46.48 -10.41 11.86
C ALA A 49 -45.25 -9.96 12.69
N ASP A 50 -45.22 -8.70 13.11
CA ASP A 50 -44.14 -8.16 13.95
C ASP A 50 -44.19 -8.74 15.39
N ASP A 51 -45.38 -8.91 15.96
CA ASP A 51 -45.56 -9.51 17.30
C ASP A 51 -45.25 -11.02 17.30
N GLN A 52 -45.56 -11.74 16.21
CA GLN A 52 -45.19 -13.15 16.05
C GLN A 52 -43.67 -13.32 16.02
N LYS A 53 -42.95 -12.45 15.30
CA LYS A 53 -41.49 -12.48 15.23
C LYS A 53 -40.85 -12.13 16.58
N ALA A 54 -41.38 -11.15 17.30
CA ALA A 54 -40.92 -10.79 18.63
C ALA A 54 -41.16 -11.93 19.64
N LEU A 55 -42.33 -12.60 19.58
CA LEU A 55 -42.63 -13.75 20.42
C LEU A 55 -41.73 -14.95 20.10
N GLN A 56 -41.46 -15.21 18.82
CA GLN A 56 -40.54 -16.25 18.38
C GLN A 56 -39.15 -16.05 18.99
N GLN A 57 -38.60 -14.83 18.90
CA GLN A 57 -37.30 -14.51 19.50
C GLN A 57 -37.27 -14.75 21.01
N VAL A 58 -38.31 -14.36 21.75
CA VAL A 58 -38.39 -14.58 23.20
C VAL A 58 -38.45 -16.08 23.54
N LEU A 59 -39.19 -16.88 22.78
CA LEU A 59 -39.29 -18.32 22.99
C LEU A 59 -37.99 -19.07 22.62
N GLU A 60 -37.32 -18.68 21.53
CA GLU A 60 -35.99 -19.19 21.15
C GLU A 60 -34.92 -18.87 22.21
N GLN A 61 -34.91 -17.62 22.71
CA GLN A 61 -34.06 -17.22 23.83
C GLN A 61 -34.35 -18.03 25.09
N THR A 62 -35.63 -18.25 25.41
CA THR A 62 -36.05 -19.07 26.56
C THR A 62 -35.51 -20.50 26.44
N LEU A 63 -35.59 -21.10 25.24
CA LEU A 63 -35.00 -22.42 24.97
C LEU A 63 -33.49 -22.43 25.15
N THR A 64 -32.80 -21.38 24.70
CA THR A 64 -31.34 -21.24 24.86
C THR A 64 -30.95 -21.13 26.34
N PHE A 65 -31.74 -20.43 27.16
CA PHE A 65 -31.48 -20.37 28.61
C PHE A 65 -31.73 -21.71 29.30
N LEU A 66 -32.80 -22.42 28.93
CA LEU A 66 -33.09 -23.76 29.47
C LEU A 66 -32.03 -24.79 29.06
N SER A 67 -31.53 -24.74 27.82
CA SER A 67 -30.42 -25.59 27.38
C SER A 67 -29.14 -25.24 28.14
N SER A 68 -28.83 -23.96 28.28
CA SER A 68 -27.67 -23.49 29.04
C SER A 68 -27.72 -23.92 30.51
N GLN A 69 -28.90 -23.88 31.13
CA GLN A 69 -29.11 -24.39 32.49
C GLN A 69 -28.75 -25.88 32.58
N LYS A 70 -29.28 -26.71 31.67
CA LYS A 70 -29.03 -28.15 31.65
C LYS A 70 -27.55 -28.46 31.40
N ASP A 71 -26.93 -27.76 30.46
CA ASP A 71 -25.51 -27.92 30.14
C ASP A 71 -24.62 -27.55 31.33
N ASN A 72 -24.94 -26.46 32.04
CA ASN A 72 -24.20 -26.05 33.23
C ASN A 72 -24.37 -27.05 34.38
N GLN A 73 -25.56 -27.65 34.54
CA GLN A 73 -25.79 -28.72 35.50
C GLN A 73 -25.01 -29.98 35.16
N GLN A 74 -24.99 -30.39 33.89
CA GLN A 74 -24.21 -31.53 33.42
C GLN A 74 -22.71 -31.32 33.67
N LYS A 75 -22.18 -30.15 33.28
CA LYS A 75 -20.78 -29.76 33.54
C LYS A 75 -20.45 -29.78 35.03
N LEU A 76 -21.38 -29.37 35.88
CA LEU A 76 -21.21 -29.40 37.34
C LEU A 76 -21.10 -30.85 37.84
N GLU A 77 -21.91 -31.77 37.33
CA GLU A 77 -21.80 -33.19 37.68
C GLU A 77 -20.48 -33.80 37.19
N ASP A 78 -20.08 -33.51 35.96
CA ASP A 78 -18.83 -34.03 35.39
C ASP A 78 -17.60 -33.47 36.12
N LEU A 79 -17.63 -32.18 36.48
CA LEU A 79 -16.61 -31.56 37.33
C LEU A 79 -16.55 -32.20 38.71
N LYS A 80 -17.69 -32.51 39.35
CA LYS A 80 -17.72 -33.19 40.65
C LYS A 80 -17.05 -34.57 40.56
N LYS A 81 -17.30 -35.33 39.49
CA LYS A 81 -16.62 -36.61 39.24
C LYS A 81 -15.10 -36.40 39.08
N GLN A 82 -14.70 -35.44 38.24
CA GLN A 82 -13.28 -35.14 38.03
C GLN A 82 -12.56 -34.73 39.33
N LEU A 83 -13.21 -33.91 40.17
CA LEU A 83 -12.67 -33.50 41.46
C LEU A 83 -12.56 -34.66 42.46
N ALA A 84 -13.46 -35.63 42.40
CA ALA A 84 -13.39 -36.84 43.22
C ALA A 84 -12.20 -37.73 42.83
N ASP A 85 -11.90 -37.84 41.52
CA ASP A 85 -10.80 -38.67 41.01
C ASP A 85 -9.42 -37.98 41.04
N ALA A 86 -9.40 -36.64 41.05
CA ALA A 86 -8.16 -35.85 40.95
C ALA A 86 -7.08 -36.19 42.00
N PRO A 87 -7.37 -36.36 43.31
CA PRO A 87 -6.34 -36.70 44.29
C PRO A 87 -5.67 -38.06 44.04
N ARG A 88 -6.46 -39.04 43.60
CA ARG A 88 -5.97 -40.39 43.26
C ARG A 88 -5.03 -40.31 42.06
N GLN A 89 -5.45 -39.66 40.98
CA GLN A 89 -4.64 -39.48 39.78
C GLN A 89 -3.36 -38.67 40.07
N THR A 90 -3.45 -37.63 40.88
CA THR A 90 -2.28 -36.82 41.29
C THR A 90 -1.23 -37.69 42.00
N THR A 91 -1.67 -38.54 42.93
CA THR A 91 -0.80 -39.46 43.66
C THR A 91 -0.18 -40.52 42.74
N GLU A 92 -0.98 -41.07 41.83
CA GLU A 92 -0.51 -42.03 40.81
C GLU A 92 0.55 -41.39 39.89
N ASN A 93 0.32 -40.16 39.41
CA ASN A 93 1.26 -39.41 38.57
C ASN A 93 2.58 -39.14 39.28
N GLN A 94 2.53 -38.67 40.53
CA GLN A 94 3.73 -38.41 41.34
C GLN A 94 4.52 -39.69 41.61
N ARG A 95 3.83 -40.81 41.87
CA ARG A 95 4.46 -42.13 42.05
C ARG A 95 5.15 -42.59 40.76
N GLU A 96 4.50 -42.46 39.61
CA GLU A 96 5.11 -42.76 38.31
C GLU A 96 6.31 -41.86 38.02
N LEU A 97 6.20 -40.56 38.28
CA LEU A 97 7.28 -39.59 38.07
C LEU A 97 8.50 -39.93 38.93
N THR A 98 8.28 -40.27 40.21
CA THR A 98 9.37 -40.67 41.12
C THR A 98 10.01 -41.97 40.66
N LYS A 99 9.20 -42.95 40.23
CA LYS A 99 9.69 -44.22 39.68
C LYS A 99 10.49 -44.01 38.39
N LEU A 100 10.04 -43.12 37.50
CA LEU A 100 10.76 -42.72 36.30
C LEU A 100 12.09 -42.08 36.68
N LYS A 101 12.09 -41.01 37.48
CA LYS A 101 13.33 -40.33 37.91
C LYS A 101 14.34 -41.25 38.60
N ALA A 102 13.87 -42.24 39.36
CA ALA A 102 14.72 -43.23 40.02
C ALA A 102 15.24 -44.34 39.09
N SER A 103 14.61 -44.60 37.94
CA SER A 103 15.04 -45.66 37.03
C SER A 103 16.33 -45.27 36.30
N LYS A 104 17.37 -46.11 36.36
CA LYS A 104 18.57 -45.93 35.53
C LYS A 104 18.22 -46.08 34.05
N VAL A 105 18.52 -45.04 33.27
CA VAL A 105 18.43 -45.08 31.80
C VAL A 105 19.59 -45.95 31.30
N ILE A 106 19.27 -47.05 30.63
CA ILE A 106 20.27 -47.89 29.96
C ILE A 106 20.68 -47.14 28.69
N PRO A 107 21.98 -46.88 28.46
CA PRO A 107 22.44 -46.20 27.25
C PRO A 107 21.92 -46.91 25.99
N VAL A 108 21.37 -46.14 25.07
CA VAL A 108 20.80 -46.64 23.80
C VAL A 108 21.83 -47.46 23.02
N ALA A 109 23.09 -47.02 23.02
CA ALA A 109 24.22 -47.73 22.43
C ALA A 109 24.39 -49.17 22.96
N GLN A 110 24.10 -49.43 24.24
CA GLN A 110 24.16 -50.77 24.83
C GLN A 110 22.89 -51.57 24.55
N ARG A 111 21.72 -50.92 24.59
CA ARG A 111 20.42 -51.59 24.38
C ARG A 111 20.24 -52.10 22.94
N TYR A 112 20.73 -51.34 21.95
CA TYR A 112 20.53 -51.64 20.54
C TYR A 112 21.84 -51.93 19.79
N ALA A 113 22.90 -52.30 20.52
CA ALA A 113 24.22 -52.60 19.96
C ALA A 113 24.17 -53.59 18.77
N ASN A 114 23.29 -54.59 18.86
CA ASN A 114 23.20 -55.70 17.91
C ASN A 114 22.27 -55.43 16.71
N LEU A 115 21.54 -54.32 16.68
CA LEU A 115 20.64 -54.01 15.56
C LEU A 115 21.39 -53.38 14.38
N ASP A 116 20.97 -53.69 13.17
CA ASP A 116 21.47 -53.04 11.95
C ASP A 116 20.84 -51.65 11.75
N VAL A 117 21.39 -50.86 10.81
CA VAL A 117 20.91 -49.49 10.54
C VAL A 117 19.41 -49.46 10.16
N PRO A 118 18.89 -50.32 9.26
CA PRO A 118 17.46 -50.35 8.93
C PRO A 118 16.55 -50.67 10.13
N GLN A 119 16.95 -51.58 11.02
CA GLN A 119 16.20 -51.89 12.23
C GLN A 119 16.21 -50.71 13.21
N LEU A 120 17.34 -50.02 13.36
CA LEU A 120 17.44 -48.82 14.19
C LEU A 120 16.56 -47.68 13.66
N GLU A 121 16.48 -47.50 12.34
CA GLU A 121 15.59 -46.52 11.70
C GLU A 121 14.10 -46.82 11.96
N GLN A 122 13.71 -48.10 11.94
CA GLN A 122 12.35 -48.50 12.28
C GLN A 122 12.00 -48.19 13.74
N VAL A 123 12.94 -48.45 14.67
CA VAL A 123 12.79 -48.09 16.08
C VAL A 123 12.69 -46.58 16.24
N LEU A 124 13.54 -45.81 15.56
CA LEU A 124 13.50 -44.35 15.56
C LEU A 124 12.14 -43.81 15.10
N SER A 125 11.59 -44.35 14.01
CA SER A 125 10.27 -43.99 13.49
C SER A 125 9.16 -44.25 14.51
N GLN A 126 9.17 -45.43 15.14
CA GLN A 126 8.20 -45.78 16.18
C GLN A 126 8.31 -44.87 17.41
N ARG A 127 9.54 -44.55 17.85
CA ARG A 127 9.79 -43.64 18.97
C ARG A 127 9.35 -42.22 18.67
N SER A 128 9.55 -41.75 17.44
CA SER A 128 9.07 -40.44 16.99
C SER A 128 7.54 -40.36 16.96
N ALA A 129 6.83 -41.41 16.54
CA ALA A 129 5.37 -41.47 16.62
C ALA A 129 4.86 -41.38 18.07
N GLN A 130 5.49 -42.12 18.99
CA GLN A 130 5.16 -42.04 20.43
C GLN A 130 5.46 -40.66 21.04
N GLN A 131 6.52 -40.01 20.57
CA GLN A 131 6.86 -38.65 20.99
C GLN A 131 5.73 -37.68 20.64
N ALA A 132 5.16 -37.78 19.43
CA ALA A 132 4.04 -36.95 19.00
C ALA A 132 2.80 -37.13 19.90
N ASP A 133 2.46 -38.37 20.27
CA ASP A 133 1.35 -38.67 21.20
C ASP A 133 1.61 -38.09 22.61
N LEU A 134 2.84 -38.22 23.11
CA LEU A 134 3.24 -37.63 24.39
C LEU A 134 3.20 -36.11 24.37
N GLN A 135 3.61 -35.48 23.25
CA GLN A 135 3.51 -34.03 23.06
C GLN A 135 2.05 -33.57 23.11
N LYS A 136 1.15 -34.31 22.44
CA LYS A 136 -0.29 -34.02 22.47
C LYS A 136 -0.84 -34.09 23.89
N ALA A 137 -0.52 -35.16 24.64
CA ALA A 137 -0.96 -35.29 26.03
C ALA A 137 -0.38 -34.20 26.93
N LEU A 138 0.87 -33.79 26.71
CA LEU A 138 1.50 -32.68 27.43
C LEU A 138 0.79 -31.36 27.15
N ASN A 139 0.34 -31.13 25.91
CA ASN A 139 -0.45 -29.95 25.55
C ASN A 139 -1.79 -29.91 26.31
N ASP A 140 -2.49 -31.05 26.40
CA ASP A 140 -3.74 -31.15 27.14
C ASP A 140 -3.53 -30.84 28.64
N ALA A 141 -2.45 -31.37 29.24
CA ALA A 141 -2.07 -31.10 30.62
C ALA A 141 -1.67 -29.63 30.86
N ASN A 142 -0.99 -29.01 29.88
CA ASN A 142 -0.64 -27.59 29.91
C ASN A 142 -1.89 -26.70 29.85
N SER A 143 -2.84 -26.98 28.94
CA SER A 143 -4.12 -26.26 28.86
C SER A 143 -4.91 -26.40 30.17
N LEU A 144 -4.96 -27.59 30.76
CA LEU A 144 -5.61 -27.80 32.07
C LEU A 144 -4.94 -26.97 33.19
N THR A 145 -3.60 -26.92 33.20
CA THR A 145 -2.83 -26.12 34.17
C THR A 145 -3.10 -24.63 34.01
N ILE A 146 -3.05 -24.12 32.78
CA ILE A 146 -3.33 -22.71 32.46
C ILE A 146 -4.77 -22.36 32.82
N THR A 147 -5.72 -23.20 32.45
CA THR A 147 -7.14 -23.03 32.78
C THR A 147 -7.33 -22.97 34.29
N ALA A 148 -6.69 -23.84 35.07
CA ALA A 148 -6.78 -23.84 36.53
C ALA A 148 -6.06 -22.65 37.19
N GLN A 149 -5.01 -22.11 36.58
CA GLN A 149 -4.35 -20.88 37.06
C GLN A 149 -5.20 -19.63 36.83
N THR A 150 -5.93 -19.58 35.72
CA THR A 150 -6.75 -18.43 35.31
C THR A 150 -8.19 -18.49 35.82
N ARG A 151 -8.66 -19.67 36.23
CA ARG A 151 -10.05 -19.91 36.69
C ARG A 151 -10.53 -18.97 37.80
N PRO A 152 -9.74 -18.63 38.84
CA PRO A 152 -10.26 -17.86 39.96
C PRO A 152 -10.76 -16.46 39.58
N GLU A 153 -9.99 -15.73 38.78
CA GLU A 153 -10.39 -14.39 38.33
C GLU A 153 -11.64 -14.45 37.44
N ARG A 154 -11.69 -15.43 36.54
CA ARG A 154 -12.80 -15.64 35.59
C ARG A 154 -14.10 -16.00 36.30
N ALA A 155 -14.04 -16.99 37.19
CA ALA A 155 -15.18 -17.41 37.99
C ALA A 155 -15.70 -16.27 38.87
N GLN A 156 -14.82 -15.45 39.46
CA GLN A 156 -15.25 -14.29 40.25
C GLN A 156 -15.94 -13.22 39.40
N ALA A 157 -15.39 -12.88 38.23
CA ALA A 157 -16.00 -11.90 37.32
C ALA A 157 -17.37 -12.37 36.81
N GLU A 158 -17.48 -13.62 36.35
CA GLU A 158 -18.74 -14.20 35.89
C GLU A 158 -19.77 -14.33 37.01
N ILE A 159 -19.35 -14.69 38.23
CA ILE A 159 -20.25 -14.73 39.39
C ILE A 159 -20.78 -13.32 39.68
N SER A 160 -19.91 -12.30 39.68
CA SER A 160 -20.30 -10.91 39.98
C SER A 160 -21.25 -10.34 38.93
N SER A 161 -20.96 -10.52 37.63
CA SER A 161 -21.83 -10.07 36.54
C SER A 161 -23.17 -10.81 36.54
N SER A 162 -23.16 -12.13 36.75
CA SER A 162 -24.36 -12.95 36.86
C SER A 162 -25.22 -12.55 38.07
N GLN A 163 -24.61 -12.26 39.22
CA GLN A 163 -25.32 -11.77 40.40
C GLN A 163 -25.96 -10.40 40.15
N THR A 164 -25.25 -9.49 39.49
CA THR A 164 -25.78 -8.16 39.12
C THR A 164 -26.96 -8.31 38.18
N ARG A 165 -26.86 -9.20 37.18
CA ARG A 165 -27.95 -9.51 36.26
C ARG A 165 -29.15 -10.15 36.97
N ILE A 166 -28.93 -11.09 37.90
CA ILE A 166 -29.99 -11.68 38.72
C ILE A 166 -30.70 -10.61 39.56
N GLN A 167 -29.98 -9.63 40.13
CA GLN A 167 -30.60 -8.52 40.86
C GLN A 167 -31.47 -7.65 39.94
N ALA A 168 -30.99 -7.35 38.73
CA ALA A 168 -31.77 -6.63 37.72
C ALA A 168 -33.03 -7.42 37.32
N ILE A 169 -32.91 -8.72 37.02
CA ILE A 169 -34.03 -9.62 36.73
C ILE A 169 -35.04 -9.61 37.88
N ASN A 170 -34.58 -9.80 39.12
CA ASN A 170 -35.44 -9.76 40.31
C ASN A 170 -36.18 -8.43 40.46
N SER A 171 -35.54 -7.30 40.12
CA SER A 171 -36.19 -5.99 40.15
C SER A 171 -37.29 -5.86 39.09
N ILE A 172 -37.06 -6.40 37.88
CA ILE A 172 -38.03 -6.43 36.77
C ILE A 172 -39.21 -7.34 37.11
N LEU A 173 -38.94 -8.53 37.66
CA LEU A 173 -39.96 -9.48 38.08
C LEU A 173 -40.84 -8.92 39.22
N LYS A 174 -40.24 -8.19 40.17
CA LYS A 174 -40.96 -7.53 41.27
C LYS A 174 -41.77 -6.32 40.80
N SER A 175 -41.23 -5.49 39.91
CA SER A 175 -41.93 -4.30 39.39
C SER A 175 -43.01 -4.65 38.37
N GLY A 176 -42.90 -5.82 37.73
CA GLY A 176 -43.76 -6.23 36.61
C GLY A 176 -43.58 -5.37 35.36
N LYS A 177 -42.52 -4.55 35.30
CA LYS A 177 -42.25 -3.64 34.19
C LYS A 177 -40.78 -3.68 33.79
N ASP A 178 -40.55 -3.72 32.48
CA ASP A 178 -39.23 -3.58 31.87
C ASP A 178 -39.23 -2.34 30.96
N GLY A 179 -38.33 -1.38 31.21
CA GLY A 179 -38.28 -0.12 30.47
C GLY A 179 -39.59 0.69 30.45
N GLY A 180 -40.45 0.54 31.47
CA GLY A 180 -41.76 1.20 31.56
C GLY A 180 -42.93 0.44 30.93
N LYS A 181 -42.69 -0.65 30.18
CA LYS A 181 -43.71 -1.53 29.59
C LYS A 181 -44.02 -2.71 30.52
N THR A 182 -45.28 -3.14 30.59
CA THR A 182 -45.67 -4.32 31.37
C THR A 182 -45.15 -5.60 30.72
N ILE A 183 -44.51 -6.47 31.49
CA ILE A 183 -43.94 -7.72 30.99
C ILE A 183 -45.04 -8.79 30.77
N ASN A 184 -44.99 -9.47 29.62
CA ASN A 184 -45.91 -10.56 29.29
C ASN A 184 -45.52 -11.88 30.01
N ALA A 185 -46.44 -12.85 30.05
CA ALA A 185 -46.19 -14.16 30.66
C ALA A 185 -44.99 -14.89 30.03
N ASP A 186 -44.88 -14.86 28.71
CA ASP A 186 -43.77 -15.49 27.98
C ASP A 186 -42.41 -14.78 28.26
N GLN A 187 -42.43 -13.45 28.46
CA GLN A 187 -41.24 -12.68 28.88
C GLN A 187 -40.85 -12.98 30.34
N ARG A 188 -41.83 -13.17 31.24
CA ARG A 188 -41.55 -13.65 32.61
C ARG A 188 -40.92 -15.04 32.58
N ASN A 189 -41.38 -15.92 31.72
CA ASN A 189 -40.80 -17.26 31.55
C ASN A 189 -39.35 -17.18 31.05
N ALA A 190 -39.07 -16.30 30.09
CA ALA A 190 -37.70 -16.04 29.60
C ALA A 190 -36.79 -15.54 30.72
N LEU A 191 -37.24 -14.56 31.52
CA LEU A 191 -36.48 -14.01 32.64
C LEU A 191 -36.25 -15.03 33.77
N ASN A 192 -37.24 -15.88 34.06
CA ASN A 192 -37.11 -16.98 35.02
C ASN A 192 -36.14 -18.05 34.52
N ALA A 193 -36.18 -18.39 33.22
CA ALA A 193 -35.23 -19.32 32.61
C ALA A 193 -33.81 -18.74 32.60
N GLU A 194 -33.66 -17.45 32.29
CA GLU A 194 -32.38 -16.73 32.39
C GLU A 194 -31.84 -16.82 33.82
N GLN A 195 -32.65 -16.49 34.83
CA GLN A 195 -32.27 -16.57 36.23
C GLN A 195 -31.85 -17.99 36.66
N ALA A 196 -32.60 -19.02 36.25
CA ALA A 196 -32.26 -20.41 36.55
C ALA A 196 -30.94 -20.83 35.88
N SER A 197 -30.70 -20.40 34.64
CA SER A 197 -29.45 -20.65 33.91
C SER A 197 -28.24 -19.99 34.59
N LEU A 198 -28.39 -18.75 35.07
CA LEU A 198 -27.36 -18.01 35.79
C LEU A 198 -27.07 -18.62 37.16
N ASN A 199 -28.10 -19.10 37.87
CA ASN A 199 -27.90 -19.82 39.13
C ASN A 199 -27.14 -21.14 38.92
N ALA A 200 -27.45 -21.89 37.87
CA ALA A 200 -26.71 -23.10 37.50
C ALA A 200 -25.24 -22.78 37.14
N LEU A 201 -25.00 -21.69 36.41
CA LEU A 201 -23.64 -21.20 36.11
C LEU A 201 -22.89 -20.82 37.39
N ILE A 202 -23.50 -20.07 38.30
CA ILE A 202 -22.89 -19.69 39.59
C ILE A 202 -22.53 -20.94 40.41
N ALA A 203 -23.40 -21.95 40.43
CA ALA A 203 -23.13 -23.22 41.12
C ALA A 203 -21.91 -23.94 40.51
N LEU A 204 -21.83 -24.00 39.18
CA LEU A 204 -20.67 -24.52 38.46
C LEU A 204 -19.38 -23.76 38.83
N ARG A 205 -19.38 -22.43 38.69
CA ARG A 205 -18.22 -21.57 38.98
C ARG A 205 -17.78 -21.62 40.44
N ARG A 206 -18.71 -21.76 41.39
CA ARG A 206 -18.38 -21.94 42.81
C ARG A 206 -17.70 -23.29 43.07
N GLN A 207 -18.21 -24.37 42.47
CA GLN A 207 -17.58 -25.69 42.58
C GLN A 207 -16.18 -25.68 41.94
N GLU A 208 -16.04 -25.01 40.80
CA GLU A 208 -14.76 -24.80 40.13
C GLU A 208 -13.75 -24.06 41.01
N LEU A 209 -14.17 -23.00 41.70
CA LEU A 209 -13.34 -22.26 42.65
C LEU A 209 -12.92 -23.14 43.84
N ALA A 210 -13.86 -23.88 44.41
CA ALA A 210 -13.61 -24.75 45.56
C ALA A 210 -12.64 -25.90 45.22
N GLY A 211 -12.77 -26.47 44.02
CA GLY A 211 -11.92 -27.55 43.53
C GLY A 211 -10.65 -27.10 42.79
N ASN A 212 -10.40 -25.79 42.71
CA ASN A 212 -9.35 -25.25 41.83
C ASN A 212 -7.95 -25.75 42.22
N SER A 213 -7.64 -25.81 43.52
CA SER A 213 -6.34 -26.30 43.99
C SER A 213 -6.11 -27.77 43.60
N GLN A 214 -7.13 -28.62 43.72
CA GLN A 214 -7.04 -30.04 43.33
C GLN A 214 -6.79 -30.21 41.84
N LEU A 215 -7.40 -29.36 41.01
CA LEU A 215 -7.18 -29.37 39.56
C LEU A 215 -5.82 -28.78 39.16
N GLN A 216 -5.32 -27.79 39.90
CA GLN A 216 -3.95 -27.29 39.75
C GLN A 216 -2.92 -28.38 40.08
N ASP A 217 -3.13 -29.11 41.17
CA ASP A 217 -2.26 -30.22 41.57
C ASP A 217 -2.31 -31.37 40.56
N LEU A 218 -3.50 -31.72 40.05
CA LEU A 218 -3.68 -32.71 39.00
C LEU A 218 -2.95 -32.30 37.71
N GLY A 219 -3.21 -31.09 37.21
CA GLY A 219 -2.57 -30.57 36.00
C GLY A 219 -1.06 -30.47 36.14
N GLY A 220 -0.59 -29.95 37.29
CA GLY A 220 0.84 -29.89 37.61
C GLY A 220 1.49 -31.26 37.63
N SER A 221 0.90 -32.25 38.29
CA SER A 221 1.43 -33.61 38.36
C SER A 221 1.44 -34.32 37.01
N GLN A 222 0.39 -34.16 36.19
CA GLN A 222 0.33 -34.70 34.83
C GLN A 222 1.40 -34.05 33.95
N ARG A 223 1.50 -32.71 33.98
CA ARG A 223 2.50 -31.96 33.22
C ARG A 223 3.90 -32.39 33.61
N ASP A 224 4.22 -32.49 34.90
CA ASP A 224 5.57 -32.85 35.36
C ASP A 224 5.93 -34.30 34.97
N LEU A 225 4.97 -35.23 35.05
CA LEU A 225 5.12 -36.60 34.57
C LEU A 225 5.37 -36.66 33.05
N LEU A 226 4.51 -35.99 32.28
CA LEU A 226 4.57 -36.00 30.82
C LEU A 226 5.82 -35.27 30.32
N THR A 227 6.23 -34.19 30.97
CA THR A 227 7.48 -33.48 30.67
C THR A 227 8.68 -34.39 30.83
N GLU A 228 8.76 -35.16 31.93
CA GLU A 228 9.83 -36.14 32.12
C GLU A 228 9.77 -37.27 31.06
N LYS A 229 8.56 -37.74 30.71
CA LYS A 229 8.39 -38.75 29.64
C LYS A 229 8.86 -38.21 28.28
N VAL A 230 8.48 -36.99 27.91
CA VAL A 230 8.91 -36.30 26.68
C VAL A 230 10.43 -36.12 26.69
N ASN A 231 11.01 -35.54 27.74
CA ASN A 231 12.46 -35.31 27.82
C ASN A 231 13.27 -36.61 27.66
N ARG A 232 12.80 -37.71 28.25
CA ARG A 232 13.45 -39.02 28.10
C ARG A 232 13.31 -39.59 26.70
N GLN A 233 12.13 -39.45 26.11
CA GLN A 233 11.88 -39.89 24.74
C GLN A 233 12.73 -39.09 23.75
N ASP A 234 12.84 -37.77 23.94
CA ASP A 234 13.69 -36.87 23.16
C ASP A 234 15.15 -37.30 23.25
N GLN A 235 15.64 -37.60 24.45
CA GLN A 235 16.99 -38.09 24.63
C GLN A 235 17.19 -39.47 23.97
N GLU A 236 16.24 -40.40 24.11
CA GLU A 236 16.31 -41.72 23.46
C GLU A 236 16.35 -41.57 21.92
N ILE A 237 15.57 -40.65 21.36
CA ILE A 237 15.56 -40.34 19.92
C ILE A 237 16.90 -39.75 19.46
N GLN A 238 17.45 -38.80 20.21
CA GLN A 238 18.75 -38.19 19.92
C GLN A 238 19.90 -39.21 20.01
N ASP A 239 19.88 -40.06 21.04
CA ASP A 239 20.88 -41.11 21.23
C ASP A 239 20.75 -42.20 20.14
N LEU A 240 19.52 -42.56 19.74
CA LEU A 240 19.26 -43.49 18.63
C LEU A 240 19.80 -42.93 17.31
N GLN A 241 19.56 -41.65 17.03
CA GLN A 241 20.09 -40.99 15.85
C GLN A 241 21.61 -40.90 15.88
N THR A 242 22.21 -40.58 17.02
CA THR A 242 23.67 -40.56 17.17
C THR A 242 24.26 -41.95 16.89
N LEU A 243 23.65 -43.01 17.41
CA LEU A 243 24.05 -44.38 17.15
C LEU A 243 23.90 -44.77 15.66
N ILE A 244 22.79 -44.38 15.02
CA ILE A 244 22.57 -44.59 13.57
C ILE A 244 23.67 -43.88 12.76
N ASN A 245 23.94 -42.62 13.10
CA ASN A 245 24.92 -41.79 12.42
C ASN A 245 26.35 -42.35 12.59
N GLU A 246 26.70 -42.80 13.79
CA GLU A 246 27.99 -43.46 14.08
C GLU A 246 28.11 -44.77 13.30
N LYS A 247 27.07 -45.61 13.25
CA LYS A 247 27.09 -46.86 12.47
C LYS A 247 27.19 -46.62 10.97
N ARG A 248 26.45 -45.65 10.42
CA ARG A 248 26.55 -45.25 9.00
C ARG A 248 27.95 -44.74 8.67
N ARG A 249 28.51 -43.88 9.52
CA ARG A 249 29.86 -43.34 9.36
C ARG A 249 30.92 -44.46 9.41
N ALA A 250 30.81 -45.38 10.36
CA ALA A 250 31.71 -46.53 10.46
C ALA A 250 31.65 -47.42 9.21
N GLN A 251 30.45 -47.68 8.68
CA GLN A 251 30.26 -48.44 7.44
C GLN A 251 30.88 -47.72 6.22
N SER A 252 30.72 -46.39 6.11
CA SER A 252 31.37 -45.60 5.06
C SER A 252 32.90 -45.58 5.20
N GLN A 253 33.43 -45.44 6.43
CA GLN A 253 34.87 -45.47 6.70
C GLN A 253 35.50 -46.83 6.41
N GLU A 254 34.82 -47.92 6.75
CA GLU A 254 35.25 -49.28 6.43
C GLU A 254 35.32 -49.48 4.91
N THR A 255 34.32 -48.98 4.17
CA THR A 255 34.30 -49.01 2.70
C THR A 255 35.50 -48.23 2.11
N VAL A 256 35.78 -47.02 2.60
CA VAL A 256 36.94 -46.22 2.17
C VAL A 256 38.26 -46.94 2.50
N ALA A 257 38.38 -47.54 3.69
CA ALA A 257 39.57 -48.24 4.14
C ALA A 257 39.86 -49.48 3.29
N GLN A 258 38.84 -50.32 3.01
CA GLN A 258 38.95 -51.48 2.13
C GLN A 258 39.42 -51.08 0.73
N LEU A 259 38.82 -50.05 0.14
CA LEU A 259 39.16 -49.58 -1.20
C LEU A 259 40.55 -48.92 -1.26
N SER A 260 40.98 -48.24 -0.19
CA SER A 260 42.33 -47.69 -0.10
C SER A 260 43.41 -48.79 -0.03
N LEU A 261 43.12 -49.90 0.65
CA LEU A 261 43.99 -51.08 0.72
C LEU A 261 44.05 -51.80 -0.62
N GLU A 262 42.94 -51.89 -1.34
CA GLU A 262 42.89 -52.43 -2.70
C GLU A 262 43.63 -51.54 -3.71
N ALA A 263 43.51 -50.21 -3.58
CA ALA A 263 44.25 -49.24 -4.38
C ALA A 263 45.77 -49.40 -4.24
N GLN A 264 46.25 -49.61 -3.00
CA GLN A 264 47.67 -49.83 -2.71
C GLN A 264 48.17 -51.18 -3.24
N LYS A 265 47.33 -52.22 -3.23
CA LYS A 265 47.66 -53.56 -3.77
C LYS A 265 47.70 -53.61 -5.30
N ALA A 266 46.99 -52.73 -5.99
CA ALA A 266 46.91 -52.69 -7.46
C ALA A 266 48.16 -52.09 -8.14
N GLY A 267 49.26 -51.86 -7.40
CA GLY A 267 50.50 -51.28 -7.88
C GLY A 267 51.17 -52.10 -8.99
N GLY A 268 50.95 -51.68 -10.24
CA GLY A 268 51.63 -52.26 -11.41
C GLY A 268 51.28 -51.60 -12.75
N SER A 269 50.06 -51.10 -12.96
CA SER A 269 49.65 -50.46 -14.22
C SER A 269 49.01 -49.08 -14.02
N SER A 270 49.33 -48.12 -14.90
CA SER A 270 48.81 -46.74 -14.84
C SER A 270 47.27 -46.68 -14.92
N LEU A 271 46.64 -47.65 -15.59
CA LEU A 271 45.19 -47.72 -15.76
C LEU A 271 44.49 -48.14 -14.45
N LEU A 272 44.99 -49.16 -13.75
CA LEU A 272 44.42 -49.62 -12.47
C LEU A 272 44.51 -48.52 -11.39
N ALA A 273 45.61 -47.77 -11.36
CA ALA A 273 45.77 -46.64 -10.45
C ALA A 273 44.74 -45.53 -10.71
N THR A 274 44.43 -45.26 -11.99
CA THR A 274 43.45 -44.23 -12.39
C THR A 274 42.02 -44.65 -12.02
N GLU A 275 41.64 -45.89 -12.34
CA GLU A 275 40.31 -46.42 -12.03
C GLU A 275 40.07 -46.58 -10.51
N SER A 276 41.11 -46.99 -9.77
CA SER A 276 41.06 -47.08 -8.32
C SER A 276 40.97 -45.70 -7.66
N ALA A 277 41.71 -44.69 -8.15
CA ALA A 277 41.63 -43.31 -7.64
C ALA A 277 40.23 -42.69 -7.84
N ALA A 278 39.56 -43.00 -8.95
CA ALA A 278 38.18 -42.57 -9.19
C ALA A 278 37.18 -43.21 -8.19
N ASN A 279 37.36 -44.49 -7.83
CA ASN A 279 36.55 -45.15 -6.80
C ASN A 279 36.81 -44.55 -5.40
N LEU A 280 38.06 -44.22 -5.10
CA LEU A 280 38.47 -43.57 -3.86
C LEU A 280 37.84 -42.17 -3.73
N LYS A 281 37.79 -41.40 -4.84
CA LYS A 281 37.10 -40.10 -4.90
C LYS A 281 35.60 -40.25 -4.61
N LEU A 282 34.91 -41.21 -5.22
CA LEU A 282 33.49 -41.47 -4.96
C LEU A 282 33.23 -41.87 -3.50
N SER A 283 34.13 -42.63 -2.91
CA SER A 283 34.03 -43.04 -1.51
C SER A 283 34.28 -41.88 -0.53
N ASP A 284 35.18 -40.95 -0.86
CA ASP A 284 35.37 -39.69 -0.10
C ASP A 284 34.13 -38.79 -0.18
N TYR A 285 33.51 -38.66 -1.36
CA TYR A 285 32.22 -37.95 -1.50
C TYR A 285 31.11 -38.62 -0.70
N LEU A 286 31.04 -39.95 -0.71
CA LEU A 286 30.07 -40.69 0.11
C LEU A 286 30.27 -40.38 1.59
N LEU A 287 31.51 -40.43 2.11
CA LEU A 287 31.80 -40.12 3.50
C LEU A 287 31.44 -38.67 3.88
N ARG A 288 31.79 -37.69 3.03
CA ARG A 288 31.42 -36.28 3.25
C ARG A 288 29.91 -36.08 3.19
N GLY A 289 29.23 -36.76 2.28
CA GLY A 289 27.78 -36.80 2.18
C GLY A 289 27.15 -37.33 3.47
N THR A 290 27.66 -38.46 3.99
CA THR A 290 27.21 -39.01 5.27
C THR A 290 27.45 -38.05 6.44
N ASP A 291 28.63 -37.42 6.54
CA ASP A 291 28.95 -36.47 7.61
C ASP A 291 28.05 -35.22 7.54
N ARG A 292 27.78 -34.69 6.34
CA ARG A 292 26.89 -33.54 6.14
C ARG A 292 25.42 -33.88 6.38
N LEU A 293 24.95 -35.04 5.93
CA LEU A 293 23.61 -35.53 6.22
C LEU A 293 23.38 -35.59 7.74
N ASN A 294 24.34 -36.15 8.49
CA ASN A 294 24.26 -36.22 9.95
C ASN A 294 24.15 -34.84 10.61
N GLU A 295 24.91 -33.85 10.13
CA GLU A 295 24.83 -32.47 10.62
C GLU A 295 23.46 -31.86 10.34
N LEU A 296 22.95 -32.00 9.12
CA LEU A 296 21.64 -31.48 8.71
C LEU A 296 20.50 -32.13 9.50
N THR A 297 20.56 -33.44 9.74
CA THR A 297 19.58 -34.14 10.59
C THR A 297 19.56 -33.56 12.00
N GLN A 298 20.72 -33.30 12.61
CA GLN A 298 20.78 -32.67 13.93
C GLN A 298 20.19 -31.25 13.93
N GLN A 299 20.51 -30.43 12.92
CA GLN A 299 19.97 -29.09 12.77
C GLN A 299 18.45 -29.10 12.55
N ASN A 300 17.93 -30.05 11.77
CA ASN A 300 16.51 -30.20 11.48
C ASN A 300 15.72 -30.55 12.75
N LEU A 301 16.22 -31.47 13.57
CA LEU A 301 15.59 -31.81 14.85
C LEU A 301 15.54 -30.63 15.80
N LYS A 302 16.64 -29.88 15.92
CA LYS A 302 16.67 -28.66 16.75
C LYS A 302 15.69 -27.60 16.23
N THR A 303 15.56 -27.47 14.91
CA THR A 303 14.62 -26.53 14.29
C THR A 303 13.18 -26.98 14.52
N LYS A 304 12.90 -28.28 14.36
CA LYS A 304 11.58 -28.88 14.56
C LYS A 304 11.11 -28.77 16.02
N THR A 305 11.97 -29.08 16.99
CA THR A 305 11.65 -28.93 18.42
C THR A 305 11.34 -27.48 18.79
N GLN A 306 12.06 -26.51 18.22
CA GLN A 306 11.74 -25.08 18.38
C GLN A 306 10.41 -24.71 17.73
N LEU A 307 10.13 -25.24 16.53
CA LEU A 307 8.88 -25.01 15.81
C LEU A 307 7.69 -25.55 16.59
N ASP A 308 7.80 -26.77 17.13
CA ASP A 308 6.75 -27.40 17.92
C ASP A 308 6.48 -26.57 19.20
N ALA A 309 7.52 -26.11 19.90
CA ALA A 309 7.38 -25.26 21.08
C ALA A 309 6.69 -23.91 20.79
N ILE A 310 7.03 -23.26 19.67
CA ILE A 310 6.38 -22.00 19.26
C ILE A 310 4.93 -22.26 18.84
N THR A 311 4.67 -23.32 18.08
CA THR A 311 3.31 -23.68 17.64
C THR A 311 2.41 -23.98 18.83
N GLN A 312 2.94 -24.64 19.87
CA GLN A 312 2.23 -24.85 21.13
C GLN A 312 1.93 -23.54 21.86
N THR A 313 2.89 -22.60 21.87
CA THR A 313 2.71 -21.29 22.50
C THR A 313 1.63 -20.48 21.77
N ASP A 314 1.61 -20.55 20.43
CA ASP A 314 0.61 -19.90 19.58
C ASP A 314 -0.81 -20.44 19.85
N GLN A 315 -0.98 -21.76 19.89
CA GLN A 315 -2.27 -22.39 20.22
C GLN A 315 -2.74 -22.05 21.65
N ALA A 316 -1.82 -22.04 22.61
CA ALA A 316 -2.14 -21.69 24.00
C ALA A 316 -2.45 -20.19 24.17
N LEU A 317 -1.91 -19.34 23.31
CA LEU A 317 -2.10 -17.90 23.35
C LEU A 317 -3.56 -17.52 23.03
N ASP A 318 -4.15 -18.09 21.98
CA ASP A 318 -5.54 -17.80 21.60
C ASP A 318 -6.53 -18.19 22.71
N GLU A 319 -6.30 -19.33 23.36
CA GLU A 319 -7.07 -19.72 24.54
C GLU A 319 -6.86 -18.70 25.66
N GLN A 320 -5.61 -18.32 25.97
CA GLN A 320 -5.30 -17.35 27.02
C GLN A 320 -5.89 -15.95 26.79
N ILE A 321 -5.91 -15.44 25.56
CA ILE A 321 -6.48 -14.13 25.22
C ILE A 321 -7.99 -14.15 25.45
N ASN A 322 -8.67 -15.13 24.87
CA ASN A 322 -10.12 -15.29 25.02
C ASN A 322 -10.50 -15.47 26.49
N VAL A 323 -9.63 -16.16 27.25
CA VAL A 323 -9.93 -16.51 28.63
C VAL A 323 -9.69 -15.39 29.64
N LEU A 324 -8.62 -14.62 29.47
CA LEU A 324 -8.20 -13.58 30.42
C LEU A 324 -8.51 -12.15 29.91
N SER A 325 -9.38 -12.01 28.92
CA SER A 325 -9.75 -10.69 28.38
C SER A 325 -10.16 -9.73 29.51
N GLY A 326 -9.43 -8.61 29.62
CA GLY A 326 -9.62 -7.61 30.69
C GLY A 326 -8.85 -7.82 32.00
N SER A 327 -8.15 -8.94 32.20
CA SER A 327 -7.26 -9.13 33.37
C SER A 327 -5.88 -8.55 33.13
N LEU A 328 -5.33 -7.87 34.15
CA LEU A 328 -3.95 -7.37 34.14
C LEU A 328 -2.91 -8.49 34.07
N LEU A 329 -3.28 -9.70 34.52
CA LEU A 329 -2.39 -10.87 34.45
C LEU A 329 -2.08 -11.27 33.01
N LEU A 330 -3.03 -11.06 32.08
CA LEU A 330 -2.87 -11.36 30.66
C LEU A 330 -1.67 -10.58 30.09
N SER A 331 -1.62 -9.27 30.29
CA SER A 331 -0.52 -8.43 29.78
C SER A 331 0.87 -8.92 30.21
N LYS A 332 0.99 -9.42 31.45
CA LYS A 332 2.24 -9.97 32.00
C LYS A 332 2.60 -11.33 31.41
N ILE A 333 1.61 -12.18 31.14
CA ILE A 333 1.80 -13.49 30.50
C ILE A 333 2.22 -13.30 29.04
N LEU A 334 1.50 -12.46 28.28
CA LEU A 334 1.82 -12.11 26.89
C LEU A 334 3.26 -11.62 26.76
N TYR A 335 3.68 -10.77 27.70
CA TYR A 335 5.04 -10.27 27.72
C TYR A 335 6.09 -11.36 27.98
N LYS A 336 5.87 -12.22 29.00
CA LYS A 336 6.80 -13.31 29.32
C LYS A 336 6.95 -14.26 28.12
N GLN A 337 5.87 -14.51 27.38
CA GLN A 337 5.89 -15.30 26.15
C GLN A 337 6.72 -14.60 25.07
N LYS A 338 6.51 -13.30 24.83
CA LYS A 338 7.30 -12.51 23.88
C LYS A 338 8.80 -12.57 24.16
N GLN A 339 9.20 -12.50 25.44
CA GLN A 339 10.61 -12.63 25.85
C GLN A 339 11.18 -14.04 25.64
N SER A 340 10.36 -15.07 25.78
CA SER A 340 10.78 -16.47 25.61
C SER A 340 10.95 -16.89 24.15
N LEU A 341 10.51 -16.07 23.19
CA LEU A 341 10.66 -16.36 21.77
C LEU A 341 12.15 -16.42 21.37
N PRO A 342 12.59 -17.49 20.69
CA PRO A 342 13.99 -17.63 20.28
C PRO A 342 14.38 -16.57 19.25
N LYS A 343 15.65 -16.15 19.27
CA LYS A 343 16.24 -15.34 18.20
C LYS A 343 16.60 -16.24 17.03
N LEU A 344 15.82 -16.17 15.95
CA LEU A 344 15.98 -17.02 14.78
C LEU A 344 17.13 -16.54 13.90
N LYS A 345 17.99 -17.46 13.48
CA LYS A 345 18.99 -17.26 12.44
C LYS A 345 18.69 -18.24 11.32
N LEU A 346 18.40 -17.72 10.12
CA LEU A 346 18.21 -18.52 8.92
C LEU A 346 19.58 -18.91 8.36
N ASP A 347 19.70 -20.15 7.88
CA ASP A 347 20.83 -20.51 7.05
C ASP A 347 20.51 -20.11 5.60
N SER A 348 21.13 -19.00 5.15
CA SER A 348 20.93 -18.48 3.81
C SER A 348 21.57 -19.35 2.72
N GLY A 349 22.45 -20.29 3.06
CA GLY A 349 23.18 -21.13 2.10
C GLY A 349 22.45 -22.40 1.67
N LEU A 350 21.44 -22.86 2.44
CA LEU A 350 20.73 -24.12 2.18
C LEU A 350 20.06 -24.19 0.79
N ALA A 351 19.57 -23.06 0.26
CA ALA A 351 18.91 -23.04 -1.05
C ALA A 351 19.91 -23.32 -2.19
N ASP A 352 21.11 -22.75 -2.10
CA ASP A 352 22.18 -22.96 -3.06
C ASP A 352 22.72 -24.39 -2.93
N GLU A 353 22.89 -24.88 -1.69
CA GLU A 353 23.31 -26.26 -1.42
C GLU A 353 22.32 -27.29 -2.02
N ILE A 354 21.00 -27.07 -1.89
CA ILE A 354 19.97 -27.92 -2.51
C ILE A 354 20.12 -27.96 -4.04
N ALA A 355 20.45 -26.84 -4.68
CA ALA A 355 20.67 -26.79 -6.12
C ALA A 355 21.94 -27.56 -6.53
N ASP A 356 23.02 -27.40 -5.76
CA ASP A 356 24.29 -28.11 -5.98
C ASP A 356 24.14 -29.64 -5.81
N ILE A 357 23.42 -30.08 -4.77
CA ILE A 357 23.12 -31.51 -4.54
C ILE A 357 22.33 -32.09 -5.71
N ARG A 358 21.33 -31.36 -6.23
CA ARG A 358 20.53 -31.81 -7.38
C ARG A 358 21.37 -31.92 -8.65
N LEU A 359 22.26 -30.94 -8.88
CA LEU A 359 23.17 -30.97 -10.03
C LEU A 359 24.11 -32.17 -9.93
N TYR A 360 24.72 -32.38 -8.77
CA TYR A 360 25.62 -33.51 -8.56
C TYR A 360 24.88 -34.86 -8.63
N GLN A 361 23.65 -34.94 -8.13
CA GLN A 361 22.80 -36.12 -8.28
C GLN A 361 22.51 -36.43 -9.76
N PHE A 362 22.29 -35.41 -10.59
CA PHE A 362 22.13 -35.59 -12.04
C PHE A 362 23.40 -36.17 -12.67
N GLU A 363 24.59 -35.65 -12.33
CA GLU A 363 25.88 -36.18 -12.79
C GLU A 363 26.10 -37.64 -12.36
N VAL A 364 25.80 -37.97 -11.09
CA VAL A 364 25.90 -39.34 -10.56
C VAL A 364 24.94 -40.27 -11.30
N ASN A 365 23.71 -39.84 -11.60
CA ASN A 365 22.77 -40.64 -12.37
C ASN A 365 23.23 -40.87 -13.81
N GLN A 366 23.82 -39.86 -14.46
CA GLN A 366 24.43 -40.03 -15.78
C GLN A 366 25.58 -41.06 -15.75
N GLN A 367 26.42 -41.03 -14.71
CA GLN A 367 27.48 -42.03 -14.51
C GLN A 367 26.91 -43.43 -14.23
N ARG A 368 25.81 -43.55 -13.48
CA ARG A 368 25.11 -44.82 -13.24
C ARG A 368 24.58 -45.44 -14.53
N GLU A 369 24.00 -44.63 -15.42
CA GLU A 369 23.52 -45.09 -16.73
C GLU A 369 24.68 -45.61 -17.60
N GLN A 370 25.80 -44.88 -17.64
CA GLN A 370 27.03 -45.31 -18.33
C GLN A 370 27.61 -46.60 -17.73
N MET A 371 27.41 -46.84 -16.44
CA MET A 371 27.89 -48.01 -15.70
C MET A 371 26.84 -49.12 -15.53
N SER A 372 25.73 -49.07 -16.27
CA SER A 372 24.67 -50.10 -16.20
C SER A 372 25.15 -51.51 -16.58
N SER A 373 26.23 -51.61 -17.38
CA SER A 373 26.92 -52.87 -17.70
C SER A 373 28.42 -52.77 -17.41
N PRO A 374 28.88 -53.16 -16.20
CA PRO A 374 30.30 -53.10 -15.82
C PRO A 374 31.22 -53.85 -16.79
N SER A 375 30.76 -54.95 -17.39
CA SER A 375 31.53 -55.70 -18.40
C SER A 375 31.78 -54.90 -19.67
N ALA A 376 30.77 -54.18 -20.19
CA ALA A 376 30.91 -53.37 -21.40
C ALA A 376 31.82 -52.16 -21.17
N TYR A 377 31.78 -51.57 -19.96
CA TYR A 377 32.70 -50.51 -19.56
C TYR A 377 34.15 -51.00 -19.52
N VAL A 378 34.41 -52.19 -18.97
CA VAL A 378 35.75 -52.79 -18.97
C VAL A 378 36.22 -53.14 -20.38
N ASP A 379 35.33 -53.69 -21.21
CA ASP A 379 35.68 -54.06 -22.60
C ASP A 379 36.03 -52.80 -23.44
N THR A 380 35.38 -51.65 -23.20
CA THR A 380 35.74 -50.37 -23.85
C THR A 380 37.05 -49.77 -23.33
N LEU A 381 37.35 -49.88 -22.03
CA LEU A 381 38.63 -49.49 -21.46
C LEU A 381 39.80 -50.32 -22.00
N LEU A 382 39.60 -51.64 -22.11
CA LEU A 382 40.62 -52.56 -22.64
C LEU A 382 40.88 -52.35 -24.13
N ALA A 383 39.89 -51.92 -24.92
CA ALA A 383 40.06 -51.57 -26.33
C ALA A 383 41.03 -50.39 -26.57
N THR A 384 41.32 -49.60 -25.53
CA THR A 384 42.21 -48.42 -25.60
C THR A 384 43.66 -48.77 -25.24
N GLN A 385 43.93 -50.00 -24.77
CA GLN A 385 45.26 -50.47 -24.36
C GLN A 385 45.94 -51.29 -25.46
N LYS A 386 47.27 -51.39 -25.43
CA LYS A 386 48.03 -52.22 -26.38
C LYS A 386 47.70 -53.71 -26.14
N PRO A 387 47.57 -54.54 -27.20
CA PRO A 387 47.20 -55.97 -27.05
C PRO A 387 48.13 -56.78 -26.13
N GLU A 388 49.40 -56.36 -26.01
CA GLU A 388 50.45 -57.01 -25.21
C GLU A 388 50.26 -56.82 -23.69
N ASP A 389 49.52 -55.78 -23.28
CA ASP A 389 49.30 -55.41 -21.87
C ASP A 389 47.98 -55.99 -21.29
N VAL A 390 47.14 -56.63 -22.13
CA VAL A 390 45.81 -57.15 -21.74
C VAL A 390 45.91 -58.58 -21.23
N THR A 391 46.08 -58.74 -19.91
CA THR A 391 46.07 -60.07 -19.25
C THR A 391 44.68 -60.45 -18.71
N PRO A 392 44.33 -61.75 -18.63
CA PRO A 392 43.07 -62.19 -18.00
C PRO A 392 42.92 -61.75 -16.53
N ALA A 393 44.04 -61.64 -15.81
CA ALA A 393 44.07 -61.11 -14.45
C ALA A 393 43.70 -59.63 -14.40
N LEU A 394 44.22 -58.80 -15.33
CA LEU A 394 43.87 -57.39 -15.45
C LEU A 394 42.38 -57.19 -15.76
N ARG A 395 41.81 -57.99 -16.67
CA ARG A 395 40.36 -57.94 -16.99
C ARG A 395 39.50 -58.24 -15.75
N LYS A 396 39.88 -59.24 -14.95
CA LYS A 396 39.17 -59.58 -13.71
C LYS A 396 39.22 -58.42 -12.70
N THR A 397 40.41 -57.87 -12.44
CA THR A 397 40.57 -56.74 -11.49
C THR A 397 39.84 -55.48 -11.95
N LEU A 398 39.84 -55.17 -13.24
CA LEU A 398 39.06 -54.05 -13.78
C LEU A 398 37.55 -54.27 -13.66
N LEU A 399 37.07 -55.52 -13.84
CA LEU A 399 35.67 -55.86 -13.63
C LEU A 399 35.26 -55.74 -12.16
N ASP A 400 36.10 -56.18 -11.23
CA ASP A 400 35.87 -56.00 -9.79
C ASP A 400 35.81 -54.50 -9.42
N LEU A 401 36.73 -53.67 -9.96
CA LEU A 401 36.71 -52.21 -9.77
C LEU A 401 35.49 -51.52 -10.40
N ALA A 402 35.06 -51.94 -11.59
CA ALA A 402 33.88 -51.39 -12.26
C ALA A 402 32.58 -51.78 -11.53
N THR A 403 32.49 -53.00 -11.02
CA THR A 403 31.36 -53.48 -10.20
C THR A 403 31.28 -52.70 -8.89
N THR A 404 32.44 -52.49 -8.25
CA THR A 404 32.58 -51.62 -7.07
C THR A 404 32.16 -50.19 -7.37
N ARG A 405 32.54 -49.62 -8.52
CA ARG A 405 32.11 -48.28 -8.91
C ARG A 405 30.59 -48.19 -9.06
N SER A 406 29.97 -49.19 -9.68
CA SER A 406 28.51 -49.27 -9.82
C SER A 406 27.81 -49.27 -8.46
N ASP A 407 28.28 -50.07 -7.49
CA ASP A 407 27.75 -50.08 -6.12
C ASP A 407 27.97 -48.75 -5.38
N LEU A 408 29.15 -48.13 -5.51
CA LEU A 408 29.43 -46.82 -4.93
C LEU A 408 28.53 -45.72 -5.48
N LEU A 409 28.29 -45.70 -6.79
CA LEU A 409 27.39 -44.75 -7.42
C LEU A 409 25.94 -44.96 -6.97
N GLU A 410 25.49 -46.20 -6.81
CA GLU A 410 24.18 -46.53 -6.27
C GLU A 410 24.01 -46.03 -4.83
N ARG A 411 24.99 -46.31 -3.96
CA ARG A 411 24.99 -45.83 -2.57
C ARG A 411 25.05 -44.31 -2.49
N LEU A 412 25.91 -43.68 -3.29
CA LEU A 412 26.04 -42.23 -3.34
C LEU A 412 24.74 -41.57 -3.80
N ASN A 413 24.04 -42.13 -4.79
CA ASN A 413 22.75 -41.61 -5.22
C ASN A 413 21.67 -41.71 -4.12
N ARG A 414 21.67 -42.78 -3.32
CA ARG A 414 20.77 -42.91 -2.16
C ARG A 414 21.11 -41.91 -1.07
N GLU A 415 22.38 -41.74 -0.75
CA GLU A 415 22.84 -40.73 0.23
C GLU A 415 22.52 -39.30 -0.23
N LEU A 416 22.77 -38.95 -1.50
CA LEU A 416 22.39 -37.65 -2.05
C LEU A 416 20.88 -37.43 -2.01
N SER A 417 20.07 -38.47 -2.24
CA SER A 417 18.60 -38.39 -2.11
C SER A 417 18.17 -38.11 -0.67
N ALA A 418 18.80 -38.78 0.31
CA ALA A 418 18.53 -38.55 1.73
C ALA A 418 18.96 -37.14 2.16
N LEU A 419 20.16 -36.70 1.74
CA LEU A 419 20.71 -35.38 2.01
C LEU A 419 19.85 -34.28 1.38
N LEU A 420 19.38 -34.48 0.15
CA LEU A 420 18.45 -33.57 -0.52
C LEU A 420 17.12 -33.45 0.24
N ASN A 421 16.52 -34.58 0.63
CA ASN A 421 15.27 -34.60 1.38
C ASN A 421 15.40 -33.92 2.74
N GLU A 422 16.50 -34.16 3.46
CA GLU A 422 16.78 -33.56 4.76
C GLU A 422 17.00 -32.03 4.63
N SER A 423 17.76 -31.60 3.61
CA SER A 423 17.99 -30.17 3.32
C SER A 423 16.68 -29.44 3.00
N ILE A 424 15.82 -30.03 2.17
CA ILE A 424 14.51 -29.46 1.82
C ILE A 424 13.63 -29.39 3.09
N THR A 425 13.60 -30.45 3.89
CA THR A 425 12.80 -30.50 5.13
C THR A 425 13.28 -29.46 6.13
N LEU A 426 14.59 -29.32 6.34
CA LEU A 426 15.18 -28.30 7.20
C LEU A 426 14.81 -26.89 6.70
N GLN A 427 14.90 -26.62 5.39
CA GLN A 427 14.54 -25.33 4.82
C GLN A 427 13.05 -25.00 5.06
N LEU A 428 12.16 -25.99 4.88
CA LEU A 428 10.72 -25.83 5.13
C LEU A 428 10.46 -25.55 6.62
N ASN A 429 11.06 -26.34 7.52
CA ASN A 429 10.91 -26.15 8.96
C ASN A 429 11.47 -24.80 9.43
N GLN A 430 12.59 -24.33 8.88
CA GLN A 430 13.13 -22.99 9.17
C GLN A 430 12.17 -21.87 8.69
N LYS A 431 11.62 -21.99 7.48
CA LYS A 431 10.64 -21.03 6.95
C LYS A 431 9.38 -20.99 7.80
N GLN A 432 8.84 -22.16 8.16
CA GLN A 432 7.67 -22.26 9.02
C GLN A 432 7.94 -21.69 10.42
N LEU A 433 9.09 -22.01 11.02
CA LEU A 433 9.51 -21.47 12.31
C LEU A 433 9.56 -19.95 12.31
N VAL A 434 10.15 -19.34 11.28
CA VAL A 434 10.21 -17.87 11.13
C VAL A 434 8.83 -17.28 10.90
N SER A 435 8.03 -17.88 10.03
CA SER A 435 6.65 -17.47 9.75
C SER A 435 5.81 -17.47 11.03
N THR A 436 5.74 -18.61 11.73
CA THR A 436 4.95 -18.77 12.95
C THR A 436 5.46 -17.88 14.08
N ALA A 437 6.78 -17.77 14.27
CA ALA A 437 7.32 -16.86 15.29
C ALA A 437 7.03 -15.39 15.03
N ASN A 438 7.07 -14.96 13.76
CA ASN A 438 6.72 -13.58 13.38
C ASN A 438 5.22 -13.32 13.51
N SER A 439 4.38 -14.29 13.12
CA SER A 439 2.93 -14.23 13.30
C SER A 439 2.58 -14.12 14.79
N LEU A 440 3.10 -15.03 15.62
CA LEU A 440 2.91 -15.01 17.07
C LEU A 440 3.39 -13.69 17.68
N ARG A 441 4.55 -13.16 17.26
CA ARG A 441 5.02 -11.85 17.72
C ARG A 441 4.07 -10.72 17.33
N ALA A 442 3.52 -10.75 16.11
CA ALA A 442 2.55 -9.75 15.65
C ALA A 442 1.24 -9.83 16.46
N THR A 443 0.69 -11.02 16.69
CA THR A 443 -0.49 -11.23 17.53
C THR A 443 -0.25 -10.77 18.97
N LEU A 444 0.89 -11.11 19.56
CA LEU A 444 1.26 -10.64 20.90
C LEU A 444 1.33 -9.11 20.95
N ASP A 445 1.92 -8.46 19.94
CA ASP A 445 2.01 -7.00 19.87
C ASP A 445 0.66 -6.32 19.67
N GLU A 446 -0.21 -6.89 18.83
CA GLU A 446 -1.60 -6.45 18.65
C GLU A 446 -2.36 -6.49 19.98
N GLN A 447 -2.34 -7.63 20.68
CA GLN A 447 -3.08 -7.80 21.93
C GLN A 447 -2.50 -6.94 23.06
N MET A 448 -1.17 -6.86 23.19
CA MET A 448 -0.54 -6.03 24.22
C MET A 448 -0.83 -4.53 24.04
N PHE A 449 -1.11 -4.06 22.83
CA PHE A 449 -1.42 -2.64 22.58
C PHE A 449 -2.82 -2.24 23.08
N TRP A 450 -3.80 -3.14 23.01
CA TRP A 450 -5.21 -2.86 23.36
C TRP A 450 -5.61 -3.29 24.77
N ILE A 451 -4.74 -3.99 25.50
CA ILE A 451 -4.99 -4.43 26.88
C ILE A 451 -4.33 -3.45 27.87
N PRO A 452 -5.02 -3.04 28.96
CA PRO A 452 -4.40 -2.22 29.99
C PRO A 452 -3.22 -2.97 30.63
N SER A 453 -2.03 -2.37 30.59
CA SER A 453 -0.81 -2.91 31.20
C SER A 453 -0.75 -2.70 32.71
N ASN A 454 -1.37 -1.63 33.21
CA ASN A 454 -1.31 -1.20 34.60
C ASN A 454 -2.72 -0.95 35.16
N LYS A 455 -2.85 -0.95 36.49
CA LYS A 455 -4.08 -0.46 37.12
C LYS A 455 -4.30 1.03 36.78
N PRO A 456 -5.55 1.48 36.62
CA PRO A 456 -5.87 2.90 36.51
C PRO A 456 -5.27 3.70 37.68
N LEU A 457 -4.94 4.96 37.43
CA LEU A 457 -4.38 5.87 38.46
C LEU A 457 -5.52 6.39 39.37
N ASP A 458 -6.01 5.53 40.25
CA ASP A 458 -7.02 5.83 41.27
C ASP A 458 -6.40 6.36 42.58
N LEU A 459 -7.23 6.77 43.54
CA LEU A 459 -6.74 7.24 44.86
C LEU A 459 -5.87 6.18 45.57
N GLU A 460 -6.20 4.89 45.43
CA GLU A 460 -5.41 3.81 46.01
C GLU A 460 -3.99 3.73 45.43
N TRP A 461 -3.82 4.00 44.14
CA TRP A 461 -2.50 4.07 43.53
C TRP A 461 -1.64 5.16 44.18
N PHE A 462 -2.22 6.34 44.44
CA PHE A 462 -1.52 7.46 45.09
C PHE A 462 -1.05 7.12 46.50
N GLU A 463 -1.85 6.39 47.28
CA GLU A 463 -1.46 5.92 48.62
C GLU A 463 -0.29 4.91 48.56
N ARG A 464 -0.21 4.12 47.48
CA ARG A 464 0.84 3.10 47.28
C ARG A 464 2.11 3.62 46.59
N ILE A 465 2.19 4.91 46.24
CA ILE A 465 3.38 5.51 45.59
C ILE A 465 4.62 5.38 46.48
N GLN A 466 4.53 5.78 47.76
CA GLN A 466 5.68 5.80 48.66
C GLN A 466 6.36 4.43 48.80
N PRO A 467 5.66 3.33 49.16
CA PRO A 467 6.31 2.03 49.30
C PRO A 467 6.86 1.49 47.98
N ARG A 468 6.18 1.75 46.84
CA ARG A 468 6.67 1.34 45.52
C ARG A 468 7.91 2.12 45.07
N LEU A 469 7.94 3.42 45.34
CA LEU A 469 9.08 4.28 44.99
C LEU A 469 10.32 3.90 45.80
N VAL A 470 10.17 3.62 47.10
CA VAL A 470 11.28 3.10 47.93
C VAL A 470 11.78 1.78 47.36
N LYS A 471 10.88 0.83 47.05
CA LYS A 471 11.26 -0.45 46.45
C LYS A 471 12.02 -0.23 45.14
N GLN A 472 11.49 0.56 44.20
CA GLN A 472 12.09 0.81 42.90
C GLN A 472 13.48 1.45 43.01
N VAL A 473 13.66 2.46 43.87
CA VAL A 473 14.96 3.13 44.07
C VAL A 473 16.00 2.19 44.69
N THR A 474 15.58 1.33 45.63
CA THR A 474 16.49 0.36 46.27
C THR A 474 16.87 -0.82 45.40
N THR A 475 16.00 -1.22 44.46
CA THR A 475 16.28 -2.30 43.50
C THR A 475 17.12 -1.86 42.31
N LEU A 476 17.28 -0.55 42.09
CA LEU A 476 18.07 -0.03 40.98
C LEU A 476 19.57 -0.27 41.24
N PRO A 477 20.30 -0.93 40.31
CA PRO A 477 21.71 -1.28 40.45
C PRO A 477 22.67 -0.10 40.27
N TRP A 478 22.48 1.01 41.00
CA TRP A 478 23.27 2.24 40.83
C TRP A 478 24.77 2.03 40.96
N THR A 479 25.20 1.18 41.90
CA THR A 479 26.62 0.91 42.15
C THR A 479 27.21 -0.10 41.17
N SER A 480 26.46 -1.14 40.79
CA SER A 480 26.96 -2.15 39.86
C SER A 480 27.01 -1.66 38.42
N SER A 481 26.05 -0.83 37.97
CA SER A 481 26.11 -0.26 36.61
C SER A 481 27.33 0.66 36.41
N VAL A 482 27.78 1.38 37.44
CA VAL A 482 28.98 2.24 37.36
C VAL A 482 30.26 1.41 37.41
N SER A 483 30.33 0.40 38.28
CA SER A 483 31.50 -0.48 38.34
C SER A 483 31.64 -1.31 37.06
N GLU A 484 30.55 -1.86 36.53
CA GLU A 484 30.54 -2.67 35.30
C GLU A 484 30.83 -1.81 34.05
N LEU A 485 30.42 -0.53 34.03
CA LEU A 485 30.84 0.40 32.97
C LEU A 485 32.35 0.66 33.01
N TYR A 486 32.92 0.82 34.21
CA TYR A 486 34.36 0.98 34.41
C TYR A 486 35.11 -0.30 33.99
N ASP A 487 34.60 -1.46 34.38
CA ASP A 487 35.16 -2.76 34.03
C ASP A 487 35.10 -3.00 32.51
N GLY A 488 33.96 -2.72 31.85
CA GLY A 488 33.82 -2.84 30.39
C GLY A 488 34.79 -1.96 29.61
N LEU A 489 35.03 -0.72 30.08
CA LEU A 489 35.99 0.21 29.48
C LEU A 489 37.45 -0.21 29.69
N THR A 490 37.78 -0.80 30.84
CA THR A 490 39.16 -1.17 31.21
C THR A 490 39.58 -2.56 30.73
N GLN A 491 38.65 -3.50 30.59
CA GLN A 491 38.95 -4.86 30.15
C GLN A 491 39.21 -4.97 28.64
N ARG A 492 38.57 -4.12 27.81
CA ARG A 492 38.75 -4.13 26.34
C ARG A 492 38.99 -2.72 25.76
N PRO A 493 40.04 -2.01 26.19
CA PRO A 493 40.27 -0.61 25.79
C PRO A 493 40.53 -0.46 24.28
N LEU A 494 41.09 -1.49 23.64
CA LEU A 494 41.37 -1.49 22.19
C LEU A 494 40.11 -1.37 21.33
N ILE A 495 38.96 -1.87 21.79
CA ILE A 495 37.68 -1.77 21.06
C ILE A 495 37.17 -0.33 21.05
N PHE A 496 37.38 0.42 22.13
CA PHE A 496 36.89 1.80 22.28
C PHE A 496 37.90 2.86 21.83
N LEU A 497 39.18 2.51 21.73
CA LEU A 497 40.27 3.38 21.28
C LEU A 497 39.96 4.14 19.97
N PRO A 498 39.43 3.54 18.89
CA PRO A 498 39.08 4.30 17.69
C PRO A 498 37.98 5.35 17.95
N LEU A 499 36.97 5.05 18.78
CA LEU A 499 35.93 6.02 19.14
C LEU A 499 36.47 7.17 20.00
N PHE A 500 37.34 6.88 20.98
CA PHE A 500 38.01 7.91 21.77
C PHE A 500 38.93 8.79 20.93
N LEU A 501 39.65 8.22 19.96
CA LEU A 501 40.46 8.98 19.01
C LEU A 501 39.60 9.90 18.14
N VAL A 502 38.44 9.44 17.67
CA VAL A 502 37.49 10.29 16.92
C VAL A 502 36.95 11.42 17.79
N ILE A 503 36.54 11.15 19.04
CA ILE A 503 36.08 12.18 19.99
C ILE A 503 37.19 13.21 20.23
N GLY A 504 38.40 12.75 20.54
CA GLY A 504 39.58 13.59 20.76
C GLY A 504 39.92 14.43 19.52
N ALA A 505 39.89 13.84 18.32
CA ALA A 505 40.12 14.54 17.07
C ALA A 505 39.05 15.61 16.79
N LEU A 506 37.77 15.32 17.06
CA LEU A 506 36.68 16.29 16.91
C LEU A 506 36.80 17.44 17.91
N MET A 507 37.18 17.16 19.16
CA MET A 507 37.44 18.19 20.17
C MET A 507 38.65 19.05 19.81
N TRP A 508 39.74 18.43 19.32
CA TRP A 508 40.95 19.15 18.91
C TRP A 508 40.73 20.00 17.64
N LYS A 509 40.05 19.45 16.63
CA LYS A 509 39.72 20.16 15.38
C LYS A 509 38.52 21.10 15.53
N ARG A 510 37.91 21.22 16.71
CA ARG A 510 36.72 22.06 16.96
C ARG A 510 36.93 23.51 16.50
N LYS A 511 38.07 24.12 16.82
CA LYS A 511 38.38 25.51 16.38
C LYS A 511 38.47 25.60 14.86
N ALA A 512 39.19 24.67 14.21
CA ALA A 512 39.30 24.62 12.75
C ALA A 512 37.95 24.39 12.05
N LEU A 513 37.06 23.60 12.65
CA LEU A 513 35.69 23.39 12.14
C LEU A 513 34.85 24.67 12.24
N TYR A 514 34.95 25.43 13.33
CA TYR A 514 34.33 26.75 13.44
C TYR A 514 34.88 27.74 12.41
N ASP A 515 36.20 27.80 12.24
CA ASP A 515 36.84 28.68 11.26
C ASP A 515 36.38 28.33 9.83
N LYS A 516 36.30 27.03 9.50
CA LYS A 516 35.79 26.56 8.22
C LYS A 516 34.31 26.89 8.02
N LEU A 517 33.48 26.75 9.06
CA LEU A 517 32.06 27.14 9.02
C LEU A 517 31.89 28.64 8.79
N ASN A 518 32.68 29.48 9.48
CA ASN A 518 32.64 30.93 9.31
C ASN A 518 33.10 31.38 7.91
N ARG A 519 34.09 30.70 7.32
CA ARG A 519 34.47 30.93 5.92
C ARG A 519 33.35 30.60 4.95
N LEU A 520 32.67 29.45 5.16
CA LEU A 520 31.50 29.08 4.35
C LEU A 520 30.39 30.11 4.49
N HIS A 521 30.15 30.63 5.70
CA HIS A 521 29.17 31.70 5.94
C HIS A 521 29.53 33.01 5.21
N ALA A 522 30.81 33.35 5.13
CA ALA A 522 31.29 34.55 4.45
C ALA A 522 31.15 34.48 2.92
N ASP A 523 31.18 33.28 2.32
CA ASP A 523 31.04 33.09 0.88
C ASP A 523 29.58 33.19 0.38
N ILE A 524 28.60 33.17 1.29
CA ILE A 524 27.17 33.17 0.96
C ILE A 524 26.76 34.51 0.35
N GLY A 525 26.10 34.47 -0.81
CA GLY A 525 25.63 35.65 -1.52
C GLY A 525 26.65 36.23 -2.51
N HIS A 526 27.88 35.73 -2.54
CA HIS A 526 28.86 36.09 -3.56
C HIS A 526 28.72 35.23 -4.82
N PHE A 527 28.35 35.84 -5.95
CA PHE A 527 28.07 35.16 -7.22
C PHE A 527 29.15 34.17 -7.72
N LYS A 528 30.44 34.45 -7.46
CA LYS A 528 31.56 33.60 -7.92
C LYS A 528 31.96 32.49 -6.94
N ARG A 529 31.64 32.66 -5.64
CA ARG A 529 32.13 31.78 -4.57
C ARG A 529 31.03 30.91 -3.97
N ASP A 530 29.77 31.32 -4.09
CA ASP A 530 28.61 30.57 -3.60
C ASP A 530 28.36 29.31 -4.45
N ARG A 531 28.47 28.12 -3.85
CA ARG A 531 28.30 26.81 -4.51
C ARG A 531 27.20 26.00 -3.82
N GLN A 532 26.47 25.20 -4.60
CA GLN A 532 25.36 24.36 -4.09
C GLN A 532 25.76 23.43 -2.92
N TRP A 533 26.99 22.91 -2.92
CA TRP A 533 27.53 22.02 -1.87
C TRP A 533 27.89 22.71 -0.54
N GLN A 534 27.90 24.05 -0.47
CA GLN A 534 28.29 24.76 0.75
C GLN A 534 27.26 24.64 1.87
N THR A 535 25.96 24.60 1.54
CA THR A 535 24.89 24.45 2.55
C THR A 535 24.87 23.04 3.16
N PRO A 536 24.91 21.95 2.38
CA PRO A 536 25.08 20.60 2.93
C PRO A 536 26.36 20.45 3.76
N LEU A 537 27.48 21.03 3.32
CA LEU A 537 28.73 20.99 4.05
C LEU A 537 28.65 21.75 5.39
N ALA A 538 27.98 22.90 5.43
CA ALA A 538 27.75 23.66 6.66
C ALA A 538 26.86 22.90 7.66
N ILE A 539 25.82 22.21 7.17
CA ILE A 539 24.98 21.30 7.98
C ILE A 539 25.84 20.16 8.54
N PHE A 540 26.65 19.51 7.69
CA PHE A 540 27.53 18.42 8.10
C PHE A 540 28.55 18.85 9.17
N ILE A 541 29.15 20.04 9.04
CA ILE A 541 30.04 20.59 10.08
C ILE A 541 29.29 20.81 11.41
N ASN A 542 28.03 21.27 11.37
CA ASN A 542 27.23 21.40 12.58
C ASN A 542 26.92 20.06 13.25
N VAL A 543 26.68 19.00 12.46
CA VAL A 543 26.55 17.62 12.97
C VAL A 543 27.85 17.18 13.64
N LEU A 544 29.02 17.35 12.97
CA LEU A 544 30.33 17.01 13.55
C LEU A 544 30.62 17.76 14.86
N LEU A 545 30.20 19.01 14.96
CA LEU A 545 30.34 19.82 16.18
C LEU A 545 29.37 19.41 17.30
N ALA A 546 28.29 18.69 16.96
CA ALA A 546 27.31 18.14 17.91
C ALA A 546 27.65 16.72 18.38
N MET A 547 28.40 15.95 17.58
CA MET A 547 28.76 14.56 17.83
C MET A 547 29.54 14.25 19.13
N PRO A 548 30.44 15.09 19.68
CA PRO A 548 31.31 14.65 20.78
C PRO A 548 30.57 14.08 21.99
N LEU A 549 29.49 14.74 22.44
CA LEU A 549 28.70 14.27 23.58
C LEU A 549 27.82 13.05 23.24
N SER A 550 27.32 12.98 22.01
CA SER A 550 26.58 11.82 21.51
C SER A 550 27.48 10.58 21.42
N LEU A 551 28.70 10.73 20.89
CA LEU A 551 29.69 9.66 20.82
C LEU A 551 30.15 9.21 22.21
N THR A 552 30.33 10.11 23.18
CA THR A 552 30.66 9.69 24.55
C THR A 552 29.54 8.86 25.19
N LEU A 553 28.28 9.23 24.97
CA LEU A 553 27.13 8.46 25.43
C LEU A 553 27.06 7.10 24.71
N ALA A 554 27.34 7.06 23.40
CA ALA A 554 27.40 5.82 22.63
C ALA A 554 28.55 4.90 23.09
N VAL A 555 29.73 5.42 23.44
CA VAL A 555 30.82 4.64 24.02
C VAL A 555 30.39 4.00 25.34
N CYS A 556 29.78 4.79 26.22
CA CYS A 556 29.24 4.28 27.49
C CYS A 556 28.19 3.18 27.25
N ALA A 557 27.36 3.34 26.20
CA ALA A 557 26.34 2.37 25.85
C ALA A 557 26.94 1.05 25.35
N PHE A 558 27.92 1.11 24.44
CA PHE A 558 28.62 -0.07 23.96
C PHE A 558 29.40 -0.77 25.08
N ALA A 559 29.99 -0.01 26.01
CA ALA A 559 30.66 -0.59 27.18
C ALA A 559 29.72 -1.43 28.04
N LEU A 560 28.50 -0.95 28.28
CA LEU A 560 27.48 -1.68 29.04
C LEU A 560 26.95 -2.92 28.30
N GLN A 561 26.97 -2.93 26.96
CA GLN A 561 26.51 -4.07 26.16
C GLN A 561 27.52 -5.22 26.09
N ILE A 562 28.83 -4.93 26.18
CA ILE A 562 29.90 -5.94 26.02
C ILE A 562 30.01 -6.89 27.22
N ASP A 563 29.72 -6.43 28.45
CA ASP A 563 29.78 -7.27 29.66
C ASP A 563 28.47 -8.06 29.95
N ALA A 564 27.58 -8.10 28.95
CA ALA A 564 26.42 -8.97 28.77
C ALA A 564 25.82 -9.67 30.02
N ARG A 565 25.33 -8.87 30.98
CA ARG A 565 24.30 -9.29 31.94
C ARG A 565 22.99 -8.59 31.60
N GLY A 566 21.87 -9.33 31.65
CA GLY A 566 20.60 -8.94 31.01
C GLY A 566 20.17 -7.47 31.17
N GLN A 567 20.24 -6.90 32.38
CA GLN A 567 19.81 -5.52 32.63
C GLN A 567 20.73 -4.45 32.02
N ASN A 568 22.04 -4.71 31.92
CA ASN A 568 23.01 -3.74 31.38
C ASN A 568 22.91 -3.58 29.86
N ILE A 569 22.53 -4.66 29.17
CA ILE A 569 22.30 -4.61 27.72
C ILE A 569 21.16 -3.63 27.40
N ASN A 570 20.09 -3.67 28.21
CA ASN A 570 18.92 -2.80 28.10
C ASN A 570 19.24 -1.34 28.45
N LEU A 571 20.06 -1.11 29.47
CA LEU A 571 20.49 0.24 29.83
C LEU A 571 21.43 0.84 28.76
N GLY A 572 22.29 0.00 28.16
CA GLY A 572 23.12 0.39 27.02
C GLY A 572 22.30 0.77 25.78
N SER A 573 21.31 -0.03 25.38
CA SER A 573 20.44 0.33 24.25
C SER A 573 19.66 1.62 24.52
N ALA A 574 19.20 1.83 25.75
CA ALA A 574 18.53 3.08 26.13
C ALA A 574 19.46 4.30 25.99
N LEU A 575 20.72 4.16 26.39
CA LEU A 575 21.72 5.22 26.30
C LEU A 575 22.07 5.58 24.84
N LEU A 576 22.01 4.62 23.91
CA LEU A 576 22.14 4.90 22.46
C LEU A 576 20.98 5.76 21.93
N GLN A 577 19.74 5.47 22.33
CA GLN A 577 18.58 6.28 21.92
C GLN A 577 18.70 7.72 22.46
N VAL A 578 19.14 7.89 23.71
CA VAL A 578 19.41 9.23 24.29
C VAL A 578 20.55 9.94 23.55
N ALA A 579 21.61 9.21 23.16
CA ALA A 579 22.71 9.75 22.37
C ALA A 579 22.25 10.27 21.00
N LEU A 580 21.35 9.55 20.33
CA LEU A 580 20.74 9.96 19.07
C LEU A 580 19.84 11.18 19.25
N ALA A 581 18.96 11.17 20.26
CA ALA A 581 18.09 12.29 20.60
C ALA A 581 18.90 13.58 20.80
N TRP A 582 19.97 13.48 21.61
CA TRP A 582 20.88 14.60 21.85
C TRP A 582 21.50 15.12 20.56
N LEU A 583 21.99 14.23 19.68
CA LEU A 583 22.59 14.61 18.41
C LEU A 583 21.62 15.41 17.53
N VAL A 584 20.38 14.93 17.39
CA VAL A 584 19.37 15.55 16.53
C VAL A 584 18.98 16.93 17.06
N PHE A 585 18.57 17.03 18.34
CA PHE A 585 18.12 18.29 18.93
C PHE A 585 19.25 19.32 19.05
N TYR A 586 20.47 18.89 19.42
CA TYR A 586 21.60 19.81 19.54
C TYR A 586 22.09 20.30 18.17
N THR A 587 22.03 19.47 17.12
CA THR A 587 22.29 19.89 15.75
C THR A 587 21.25 20.92 15.30
N ALA A 588 19.96 20.67 15.54
CA ALA A 588 18.89 21.62 15.21
C ALA A 588 19.08 22.96 15.96
N TYR A 589 19.41 22.90 17.26
CA TYR A 589 19.73 24.08 18.07
C TYR A 589 20.91 24.91 17.50
N ARG A 590 21.92 24.24 16.93
CA ARG A 590 23.07 24.89 16.28
C ARG A 590 22.74 25.49 14.91
N ILE A 591 21.95 24.79 14.09
CA ILE A 591 21.46 25.31 12.80
C ILE A 591 20.67 26.61 13.01
N LEU A 592 19.92 26.69 14.10
CA LEU A 592 19.13 27.84 14.54
C LEU A 592 19.93 28.88 15.35
N ALA A 593 21.26 28.77 15.44
CA ALA A 593 22.06 29.80 16.11
C ALA A 593 21.98 31.14 15.36
N PRO A 594 22.11 32.29 16.06
CA PRO A 594 22.17 33.60 15.43
C PRO A 594 23.39 33.67 14.50
N GLY A 595 23.18 34.12 13.26
CA GLY A 595 24.20 34.04 12.21
C GLY A 595 24.57 32.61 11.79
N GLY A 596 23.72 31.62 12.10
CA GLY A 596 23.87 30.23 11.72
C GLY A 596 23.27 29.91 10.34
N VAL A 597 23.14 28.61 10.06
CA VAL A 597 22.66 28.10 8.77
C VAL A 597 21.24 28.57 8.47
N ALA A 598 20.34 28.58 9.45
CA ALA A 598 18.95 29.01 9.26
C ALA A 598 18.83 30.47 8.81
N GLN A 599 19.62 31.36 9.40
CA GLN A 599 19.56 32.79 9.09
C GLN A 599 20.35 33.14 7.81
N LEU A 600 21.55 32.60 7.63
CA LEU A 600 22.42 32.97 6.51
C LEU A 600 22.16 32.16 5.24
N HIS A 601 22.06 30.83 5.35
CA HIS A 601 21.84 29.97 4.19
C HIS A 601 20.36 29.90 3.82
N PHE A 602 19.47 29.60 4.77
CA PHE A 602 18.03 29.45 4.50
C PHE A 602 17.28 30.78 4.45
N ARG A 603 17.90 31.87 4.92
CA ARG A 603 17.32 33.23 4.93
C ARG A 603 16.02 33.33 5.74
N TRP A 604 15.88 32.54 6.80
CA TRP A 604 14.76 32.66 7.73
C TRP A 604 14.87 33.98 8.51
N GLU A 605 13.72 34.58 8.82
CA GLU A 605 13.67 35.85 9.54
C GLU A 605 14.27 35.71 10.95
N LYS A 606 15.06 36.69 11.38
CA LYS A 606 15.68 36.72 12.72
C LYS A 606 14.69 36.41 13.86
N PRO A 607 13.50 37.06 13.96
CA PRO A 607 12.53 36.76 15.02
C PRO A 607 12.01 35.32 14.96
N GLN A 608 11.86 34.74 13.77
CA GLN A 608 11.45 33.35 13.60
C GLN A 608 12.53 32.37 14.07
N VAL A 609 13.79 32.64 13.77
CA VAL A 609 14.93 31.81 14.20
C VAL A 609 15.09 31.83 15.72
N GLU A 610 15.03 33.01 16.34
CA GLU A 610 15.11 33.16 17.80
C GLU A 610 13.96 32.45 18.52
N PHE A 611 12.73 32.59 17.99
CA PHE A 611 11.55 31.88 18.48
C PHE A 611 11.75 30.36 18.40
N LEU A 612 12.07 29.82 17.22
CA LEU A 612 12.28 28.38 17.01
C LEU A 612 13.44 27.83 17.85
N ARG A 613 14.53 28.58 18.01
CA ARG A 613 15.66 28.20 18.87
C ARG A 613 15.26 28.12 20.36
N GLY A 614 14.40 29.01 20.82
CA GLY A 614 13.86 28.95 22.18
C GLY A 614 13.02 27.68 22.40
N TRP A 615 12.18 27.34 21.41
CA TRP A 615 11.34 26.15 21.42
C TRP A 615 12.11 24.84 21.32
N ILE A 616 13.08 24.74 20.40
CA ILE A 616 13.87 23.52 20.22
C ILE A 616 14.63 23.14 21.50
N ARG A 617 15.06 24.14 22.28
CA ARG A 617 15.69 23.92 23.59
C ARG A 617 14.70 23.39 24.63
N ARG A 618 13.53 24.02 24.76
CA ARG A 618 12.52 23.61 25.75
C ARG A 618 11.92 22.24 25.42
N LEU A 619 11.50 22.08 24.17
CA LEU A 619 10.91 20.83 23.67
C LEU A 619 11.97 19.72 23.64
N GLY A 620 13.19 20.01 23.20
CA GLY A 620 14.28 19.04 23.18
C GLY A 620 14.63 18.49 24.57
N LEU A 621 14.58 19.31 25.63
CA LEU A 621 14.79 18.83 27.01
C LEU A 621 13.66 17.90 27.47
N VAL A 622 12.41 18.23 27.16
CA VAL A 622 11.24 17.39 27.50
C VAL A 622 11.29 16.07 26.73
N VAL A 623 11.58 16.11 25.42
CA VAL A 623 11.71 14.92 24.59
C VAL A 623 12.90 14.07 25.03
N LEU A 624 14.04 14.66 25.42
CA LEU A 624 15.17 13.89 25.93
C LEU A 624 14.83 13.14 27.22
N ALA A 625 14.09 13.76 28.13
CA ALA A 625 13.57 13.10 29.33
C ALA A 625 12.58 11.98 28.98
N LEU A 626 11.68 12.22 28.01
CA LEU A 626 10.74 11.22 27.53
C LEU A 626 11.45 10.03 26.87
N VAL A 627 12.40 10.28 25.95
CA VAL A 627 13.24 9.25 25.30
C VAL A 627 13.93 8.41 26.35
N THR A 628 14.49 9.02 27.40
CA THR A 628 15.19 8.27 28.45
C THR A 628 14.27 7.24 29.11
N VAL A 629 13.04 7.62 29.44
CA VAL A 629 12.08 6.70 30.06
C VAL A 629 11.54 5.68 29.06
N VAL A 630 11.14 6.12 27.86
CA VAL A 630 10.65 5.24 26.80
C VAL A 630 11.69 4.18 26.46
N ALA A 631 12.96 4.57 26.32
CA ALA A 631 14.03 3.67 25.96
C ALA A 631 14.31 2.62 27.05
N VAL A 632 14.29 3.01 28.32
CA VAL A 632 14.45 2.07 29.45
C VAL A 632 13.23 1.15 29.55
N ALA A 633 12.03 1.70 29.45
CA ALA A 633 10.77 0.98 29.59
C ALA A 633 10.51 0.00 28.44
N GLU A 634 10.97 0.33 27.23
CA GLU A 634 10.88 -0.56 26.05
C GLU A 634 11.78 -1.79 26.19
N HIS A 635 12.94 -1.66 26.84
CA HIS A 635 13.90 -2.74 26.99
C HIS A 635 13.74 -3.54 28.31
N GLU A 636 13.17 -2.96 29.37
CA GLU A 636 12.71 -3.68 30.58
C GLU A 636 11.18 -3.66 30.85
N PRO A 637 10.33 -4.17 29.94
CA PRO A 637 8.88 -4.15 30.15
C PRO A 637 8.36 -4.94 31.37
N SER A 638 9.12 -5.89 31.92
CA SER A 638 8.72 -6.63 33.14
C SER A 638 8.58 -5.74 34.37
N ALA A 639 9.25 -4.57 34.38
CA ALA A 639 9.18 -3.59 35.45
C ALA A 639 8.04 -2.57 35.28
N LEU A 640 7.35 -2.53 34.12
CA LEU A 640 6.31 -1.53 33.80
C LEU A 640 5.18 -1.46 34.83
N ALA A 641 4.81 -2.61 35.41
CA ALA A 641 3.75 -2.70 36.42
C ALA A 641 4.13 -2.04 37.76
N ASP A 642 5.43 -1.97 38.06
CA ASP A 642 5.99 -1.41 39.28
C ASP A 642 6.73 -0.07 39.01
N ASP A 643 6.73 0.43 37.77
CA ASP A 643 7.49 1.61 37.33
C ASP A 643 6.80 2.93 37.67
N VAL A 644 6.88 3.34 38.94
CA VAL A 644 6.30 4.59 39.44
C VAL A 644 7.07 5.81 38.92
N ILE A 645 8.39 5.71 38.83
CA ILE A 645 9.25 6.82 38.35
C ILE A 645 8.97 7.11 36.88
N GLY A 646 8.91 6.09 36.02
CA GLY A 646 8.65 6.25 34.61
C GLY A 646 7.26 6.81 34.33
N ILE A 647 6.21 6.31 34.99
CA ILE A 647 4.85 6.85 34.88
C ILE A 647 4.83 8.35 35.26
N ALA A 648 5.46 8.72 36.39
CA ALA A 648 5.48 10.10 36.84
C ALA A 648 6.23 11.03 35.86
N VAL A 649 7.35 10.57 35.28
CA VAL A 649 8.12 11.34 34.29
C VAL A 649 7.34 11.44 32.98
N VAL A 650 6.74 10.35 32.48
CA VAL A 650 5.96 10.33 31.24
C VAL A 650 4.75 11.25 31.33
N LEU A 651 3.98 11.20 32.43
CA LEU A 651 2.84 12.10 32.65
C LEU A 651 3.29 13.57 32.70
N LYS A 652 4.40 13.88 33.40
CA LYS A 652 4.98 15.24 33.42
C LYS A 652 5.41 15.68 32.02
N CYS A 653 6.08 14.81 31.27
CA CYS A 653 6.53 15.09 29.91
C CYS A 653 5.34 15.34 28.97
N TYR A 654 4.29 14.53 29.01
CA TYR A 654 3.08 14.76 28.21
C TYR A 654 2.40 16.08 28.58
N ALA A 655 2.21 16.37 29.87
CA ALA A 655 1.62 17.63 30.31
C ALA A 655 2.45 18.86 29.85
N LEU A 656 3.78 18.79 29.99
CA LEU A 656 4.69 19.82 29.48
C LEU A 656 4.66 19.94 27.96
N MET A 657 4.63 18.82 27.23
CA MET A 657 4.53 18.83 25.76
C MET A 657 3.21 19.43 25.30
N THR A 658 2.07 19.06 25.91
CA THR A 658 0.77 19.68 25.62
C THR A 658 0.83 21.20 25.85
N TRP A 659 1.34 21.64 26.99
CA TRP A 659 1.44 23.07 27.29
C TRP A 659 2.37 23.80 26.30
N LEU A 660 3.51 23.22 25.98
CA LEU A 660 4.47 23.76 25.03
C LEU A 660 3.87 23.83 23.61
N LEU A 661 3.25 22.76 23.12
CA LEU A 661 2.67 22.70 21.77
C LEU A 661 1.43 23.60 21.62
N ALA A 662 0.55 23.64 22.63
CA ALA A 662 -0.59 24.55 22.64
C ALA A 662 -0.13 26.00 22.60
N ARG A 663 0.90 26.34 23.39
CA ARG A 663 1.48 27.69 23.37
C ARG A 663 2.20 27.99 22.05
N LEU A 664 2.89 27.03 21.45
CA LEU A 664 3.49 27.17 20.12
C LEU A 664 2.41 27.48 19.05
N LEU A 665 1.28 26.78 19.10
CA LEU A 665 0.15 26.97 18.19
C LEU A 665 -0.50 28.36 18.36
N LEU A 666 -0.58 28.88 19.58
CA LEU A 666 -1.19 30.19 19.85
C LEU A 666 -0.25 31.38 19.62
N THR A 667 1.06 31.21 19.85
CA THR A 667 2.04 32.31 19.85
C THR A 667 2.91 32.39 18.59
N SER A 668 2.66 31.52 17.60
CA SER A 668 3.46 31.48 16.37
C SER A 668 3.42 32.84 15.62
N PRO A 669 4.57 33.43 15.27
CA PRO A 669 4.65 34.71 14.55
C PRO A 669 3.95 34.70 13.17
N THR A 670 3.71 33.53 12.59
CA THR A 670 3.12 33.37 11.25
C THR A 670 1.60 33.18 11.26
N HIS A 671 0.90 33.57 12.34
CA HIS A 671 -0.52 33.24 12.56
C HIS A 671 -1.48 33.84 11.54
N HIS A 672 -1.15 35.00 10.96
CA HIS A 672 -2.01 35.72 10.02
C HIS A 672 -2.12 35.08 8.63
N SER A 673 -1.23 34.15 8.25
CA SER A 673 -1.21 33.53 6.91
C SER A 673 -1.32 32.00 6.92
N ALA A 674 -1.63 31.40 8.09
CA ALA A 674 -1.70 29.95 8.21
C ALA A 674 -3.01 29.42 7.57
N SER A 675 -2.88 28.52 6.60
CA SER A 675 -4.03 27.81 6.00
C SER A 675 -4.79 27.01 7.06
N LEU A 676 -6.11 26.86 6.88
CA LEU A 676 -6.97 26.04 7.76
C LEU A 676 -6.37 24.65 8.02
N PHE A 677 -5.79 24.04 6.98
CA PHE A 677 -5.09 22.75 7.07
C PHE A 677 -3.94 22.76 8.09
N ARG A 678 -3.07 23.78 8.08
CA ARG A 678 -1.94 23.86 9.03
C ARG A 678 -2.41 24.05 10.47
N ARG A 679 -3.50 24.79 10.69
CA ARG A 679 -4.11 24.94 12.01
C ARG A 679 -4.72 23.62 12.49
N ALA A 680 -5.43 22.91 11.62
CA ALA A 680 -5.98 21.59 11.92
C ALA A 680 -4.88 20.59 12.30
N VAL A 681 -3.80 20.51 11.50
CA VAL A 681 -2.64 19.66 11.80
C VAL A 681 -2.02 20.03 13.15
N GLY A 682 -1.81 21.32 13.42
CA GLY A 682 -1.27 21.77 14.70
C GLY A 682 -2.15 21.41 15.91
N LEU A 683 -3.48 21.46 15.75
CA LEU A 683 -4.43 21.04 16.79
C LEU A 683 -4.33 19.53 17.04
N VAL A 684 -4.27 18.72 15.98
CA VAL A 684 -4.11 17.26 16.08
C VAL A 684 -2.81 16.91 16.83
N PHE A 685 -1.68 17.51 16.45
CA PHE A 685 -0.40 17.28 17.13
C PHE A 685 -0.41 17.73 18.60
N THR A 686 -1.21 18.73 18.97
CA THR A 686 -1.36 19.18 20.36
C THR A 686 -2.29 18.27 21.16
N ALA A 687 -3.34 17.73 20.53
CA ALA A 687 -4.26 16.80 21.16
C ALA A 687 -3.62 15.44 21.45
N LEU A 688 -2.60 15.05 20.68
CA LEU A 688 -2.03 13.72 20.74
C LEU A 688 -1.29 13.41 22.08
N PRO A 689 -0.43 14.29 22.63
CA PRO A 689 0.10 14.11 23.99
C PRO A 689 -0.99 14.11 25.08
N VAL A 690 -2.13 14.80 24.86
CA VAL A 690 -3.28 14.76 25.78
C VAL A 690 -3.92 13.38 25.77
N ALA A 691 -4.17 12.82 24.58
CA ALA A 691 -4.69 11.48 24.44
C ALA A 691 -3.77 10.45 25.11
N LEU A 692 -2.45 10.59 24.95
CA LEU A 692 -1.47 9.74 25.62
C LEU A 692 -1.45 9.90 27.15
N PHE A 693 -1.59 11.13 27.65
CA PHE A 693 -1.73 11.39 29.08
C PHE A 693 -2.94 10.66 29.65
N VAL A 694 -4.10 10.77 28.98
CA VAL A 694 -5.34 10.11 29.38
C VAL A 694 -5.20 8.59 29.31
N ALA A 695 -4.58 8.05 28.25
CA ALA A 695 -4.32 6.61 28.10
C ALA A 695 -3.52 6.04 29.28
N VAL A 696 -2.44 6.73 29.70
CA VAL A 696 -1.65 6.32 30.89
C VAL A 696 -2.51 6.35 32.16
N CYS A 697 -3.40 7.35 32.32
CA CYS A 697 -4.29 7.43 33.48
C CYS A 697 -5.27 6.24 33.56
N PHE A 698 -5.72 5.72 32.41
CA PHE A 698 -6.59 4.54 32.32
C PHE A 698 -5.82 3.19 32.34
N GLY A 699 -4.50 3.20 32.47
CA GLY A 699 -3.68 1.98 32.58
C GLY A 699 -3.03 1.50 31.28
N TYR A 700 -3.22 2.21 30.16
CA TYR A 700 -2.62 1.93 28.85
C TYR A 700 -1.18 2.46 28.74
N TYR A 701 -0.33 2.11 29.71
CA TYR A 701 1.05 2.58 29.79
C TYR A 701 1.91 2.03 28.64
N TYR A 702 1.83 0.72 28.34
CA TYR A 702 2.54 0.12 27.19
C TYR A 702 2.18 0.79 25.85
N THR A 703 0.88 0.96 25.58
CA THR A 703 0.35 1.66 24.41
C THR A 703 0.94 3.06 24.29
N ALA A 704 0.97 3.82 25.39
CA ALA A 704 1.49 5.18 25.39
C ALA A 704 3.00 5.25 25.14
N LEU A 705 3.78 4.29 25.64
CA LEU A 705 5.21 4.19 25.38
C LEU A 705 5.49 3.86 23.90
N LYS A 706 4.77 2.88 23.33
CA LYS A 706 4.92 2.49 21.93
C LYS A 706 4.50 3.61 20.97
N LEU A 707 3.41 4.31 21.26
CA LEU A 707 3.04 5.47 20.46
C LEU A 707 4.06 6.61 20.60
N SER A 708 4.60 6.83 21.81
CA SER A 708 5.63 7.84 22.04
C SER A 708 6.91 7.60 21.28
N ASP A 709 7.38 6.35 21.23
CA ASP A 709 8.53 5.96 20.41
C ASP A 709 8.34 6.40 18.94
N ARG A 710 7.17 6.10 18.36
CA ARG A 710 6.84 6.51 16.98
C ARG A 710 6.66 8.02 16.81
N LEU A 711 6.15 8.70 17.83
CA LEU A 711 6.06 10.16 17.82
C LEU A 711 7.44 10.83 17.89
N ILE A 712 8.38 10.23 18.61
CA ILE A 712 9.76 10.67 18.66
C ILE A 712 10.42 10.49 17.29
N ASP A 713 10.25 9.33 16.67
CA ASP A 713 10.78 9.06 15.32
C ASP A 713 10.18 9.98 14.25
N THR A 714 8.87 10.22 14.30
CA THR A 714 8.24 11.21 13.40
C THR A 714 8.73 12.63 13.65
N LEU A 715 9.02 12.99 14.89
CA LEU A 715 9.62 14.29 15.21
C LEU A 715 11.06 14.39 14.66
N TYR A 716 11.86 13.34 14.74
CA TYR A 716 13.18 13.27 14.10
C TYR A 716 13.08 13.38 12.59
N LEU A 717 12.16 12.63 11.99
CA LEU A 717 11.88 12.69 10.55
C LEU A 717 11.45 14.10 10.14
N LEU A 718 10.56 14.76 10.90
CA LEU A 718 10.10 16.13 10.62
C LEU A 718 11.23 17.17 10.76
N MET A 719 12.11 17.03 11.76
CA MET A 719 13.27 17.92 11.89
C MET A 719 14.25 17.74 10.73
N LEU A 720 14.56 16.49 10.39
CA LEU A 720 15.40 16.16 9.23
C LEU A 720 14.77 16.67 7.94
N TRP A 721 13.46 16.47 7.78
CA TRP A 721 12.64 16.94 6.69
C TRP A 721 12.79 18.43 6.43
N LEU A 722 12.59 19.24 7.47
CA LEU A 722 12.68 20.70 7.38
C LEU A 722 14.07 21.16 6.92
N VAL A 723 15.12 20.50 7.40
CA VAL A 723 16.51 20.81 7.01
C VAL A 723 16.77 20.40 5.55
N ILE A 724 16.29 19.22 5.13
CA ILE A 724 16.40 18.73 3.75
C ILE A 724 15.65 19.67 2.79
N GLU A 725 14.38 19.98 3.07
CA GLU A 725 13.58 20.89 2.24
C GLU A 725 14.28 22.24 2.10
N ALA A 726 14.70 22.85 3.22
CA ALA A 726 15.39 24.14 3.20
C ALA A 726 16.72 24.08 2.43
N ALA A 727 17.48 22.98 2.54
CA ALA A 727 18.73 22.78 1.80
C ALA A 727 18.49 22.62 0.28
N PHE A 728 17.45 21.89 -0.13
CA PHE A 728 17.08 21.75 -1.54
C PHE A 728 16.58 23.06 -2.14
N VAL A 729 15.69 23.78 -1.43
CA VAL A 729 15.20 25.11 -1.85
C VAL A 729 16.37 26.08 -2.03
N ARG A 730 17.30 26.09 -1.06
CA ARG A 730 18.53 26.89 -1.17
C ARG A 730 19.40 26.45 -2.34
N GLY A 731 19.62 25.15 -2.52
CA GLY A 731 20.43 24.61 -3.61
C GLY A 731 19.90 25.02 -5.00
N LEU A 732 18.59 24.94 -5.20
CA LEU A 732 17.94 25.38 -6.44
C LEU A 732 18.07 26.90 -6.64
N SER A 733 17.91 27.70 -5.58
CA SER A 733 18.09 29.16 -5.66
C SER A 733 19.50 29.57 -6.10
N VAL A 734 20.53 28.83 -5.66
CA VAL A 734 21.93 29.04 -6.10
C VAL A 734 22.09 28.65 -7.56
N ALA A 735 21.57 27.47 -7.94
CA ALA A 735 21.66 26.97 -9.30
C ALA A 735 21.00 27.92 -10.31
N ALA A 736 19.80 28.42 -9.98
CA ALA A 736 19.07 29.40 -10.79
C ALA A 736 19.87 30.69 -10.99
N ARG A 737 20.44 31.26 -9.91
CA ARG A 737 21.28 32.47 -9.98
C ARG A 737 22.54 32.26 -10.84
N ARG A 738 23.17 31.09 -10.74
CA ARG A 738 24.38 30.77 -11.51
C ARG A 738 24.08 30.61 -13.00
N LEU A 739 22.98 29.96 -13.34
CA LEU A 739 22.53 29.78 -14.71
C LEU A 739 22.14 31.11 -15.34
N ALA A 740 21.48 31.99 -14.59
CA ALA A 740 21.21 33.38 -15.00
C ALA A 740 22.50 34.13 -15.34
N TYR A 741 23.52 34.04 -14.47
CA TYR A 741 24.82 34.67 -14.70
C TYR A 741 25.56 34.09 -15.93
N GLN A 742 25.51 32.77 -16.14
CA GLN A 742 26.09 32.14 -17.34
C GLN A 742 25.42 32.63 -18.62
N ARG A 743 24.09 32.77 -18.63
CA ARG A 743 23.35 33.31 -19.79
C ARG A 743 23.66 34.79 -20.02
N ALA A 744 23.86 35.58 -18.97
CA ALA A 744 24.26 36.98 -19.09
C ALA A 744 25.68 37.10 -19.69
N LEU A 745 26.61 36.24 -19.27
CA LEU A 745 27.96 36.16 -19.84
C LEU A 745 27.95 35.71 -21.30
N SER A 746 27.18 34.68 -21.66
CA SER A 746 27.11 34.19 -23.04
C SER A 746 26.50 35.24 -23.97
N LYS A 747 25.50 36.00 -23.51
CA LYS A 747 24.97 37.15 -24.26
C LYS A 747 26.00 38.27 -24.41
N ARG A 748 26.80 38.56 -23.36
CA ARG A 748 27.91 39.54 -23.44
C ARG A 748 29.01 39.10 -24.41
N GLN A 749 29.32 37.80 -24.47
CA GLN A 749 30.30 37.25 -25.42
C GLN A 749 29.77 37.29 -26.85
N ALA A 750 28.52 36.87 -27.08
CA ALA A 750 27.87 36.95 -28.39
C ALA A 750 27.75 38.40 -28.89
N ALA A 751 27.44 39.35 -28.01
CA ALA A 751 27.39 40.78 -28.36
C ALA A 751 28.79 41.35 -28.67
N LYS A 752 29.84 40.93 -27.92
CA LYS A 752 31.23 41.29 -28.22
C LYS A 752 31.73 40.72 -29.54
N GLU A 753 31.34 39.49 -29.88
CA GLU A 753 31.68 38.85 -31.17
C GLU A 753 30.92 39.47 -32.35
N ALA A 754 29.74 40.04 -32.11
CA ALA A 754 28.94 40.74 -33.11
C ALA A 754 29.39 42.21 -33.39
N GLY A 755 30.41 42.72 -32.69
CA GLY A 755 31.01 44.03 -32.97
C GLY A 755 30.21 45.26 -32.50
N GLU A 756 29.22 45.09 -31.62
CA GLU A 756 28.48 46.21 -31.03
C GLU A 756 29.24 46.76 -29.79
N GLY A 757 29.62 48.04 -29.86
CA GLY A 757 30.30 48.75 -28.77
C GLY A 757 29.48 48.84 -27.48
N GLU A 758 30.15 49.14 -26.36
CA GLU A 758 29.63 49.19 -24.99
C GLU A 758 28.25 49.85 -24.86
N THR A 759 27.19 49.04 -24.91
CA THR A 759 25.87 49.42 -24.43
C THR A 759 25.67 48.77 -23.06
N LEU A 760 25.36 49.61 -22.07
CA LEU A 760 24.93 49.20 -20.73
C LEU A 760 23.59 48.48 -20.86
N ILE A 761 23.63 47.17 -21.14
CA ILE A 761 22.43 46.33 -21.15
C ILE A 761 22.00 46.14 -19.69
N GLU A 762 20.94 46.84 -19.31
CA GLU A 762 20.21 46.72 -18.06
C GLU A 762 19.87 45.24 -17.78
N GLU A 763 20.13 44.78 -16.55
CA GLU A 763 19.96 43.37 -16.17
C GLU A 763 18.55 42.91 -16.54
N PRO A 764 18.39 41.81 -17.31
CA PRO A 764 17.05 41.34 -17.68
C PRO A 764 16.33 40.84 -16.43
N THR A 765 15.49 41.68 -15.84
CA THR A 765 14.45 41.28 -14.90
C THR A 765 13.31 40.64 -15.69
N LEU A 766 12.84 39.46 -15.25
CA LEU A 766 11.77 38.63 -15.82
C LEU A 766 12.24 37.72 -16.98
N ASP A 767 12.51 36.42 -16.78
CA ASP A 767 11.53 35.32 -16.58
C ASP A 767 12.02 34.19 -15.64
N ILE A 768 13.12 34.42 -14.91
CA ILE A 768 13.75 33.42 -14.02
C ILE A 768 12.82 33.05 -12.85
N GLU A 769 11.94 33.97 -12.44
CA GLU A 769 11.02 33.78 -11.31
C GLU A 769 9.98 32.67 -11.60
N GLN A 770 9.44 32.57 -12.82
CA GLN A 770 8.43 31.58 -13.19
C GLN A 770 9.01 30.16 -13.33
N VAL A 771 10.18 30.02 -13.96
CA VAL A 771 10.88 28.71 -14.11
C VAL A 771 11.35 28.18 -12.74
N ASN A 772 11.75 29.07 -11.84
CA ASN A 772 12.12 28.72 -10.47
C ASN A 772 10.91 28.23 -9.65
N GLN A 773 9.73 28.84 -9.82
CA GLN A 773 8.52 28.43 -9.09
C GLN A 773 8.01 27.05 -9.48
N GLN A 774 8.01 26.71 -10.78
CA GLN A 774 7.63 25.36 -11.24
C GLN A 774 8.59 24.29 -10.71
N SER A 775 9.90 24.54 -10.81
CA SER A 775 10.93 23.62 -10.30
C SER A 775 10.84 23.43 -8.78
N LEU A 776 10.57 24.50 -8.03
CA LEU A 776 10.35 24.45 -6.58
C LEU A 776 9.11 23.63 -6.21
N ARG A 777 8.01 23.74 -6.96
CA ARG A 777 6.81 22.92 -6.73
C ARG A 777 7.12 21.44 -6.93
N LEU A 778 7.79 21.07 -8.03
CA LEU A 778 8.15 19.68 -8.30
C LEU A 778 9.07 19.09 -7.23
N ILE A 779 10.11 19.83 -6.84
CA ILE A 779 11.00 19.41 -5.77
C ILE A 779 10.21 19.24 -4.48
N ARG A 780 9.38 20.22 -4.09
CA ARG A 780 8.56 20.12 -2.87
C ARG A 780 7.63 18.91 -2.91
N LEU A 781 7.07 18.57 -4.07
CA LEU A 781 6.18 17.41 -4.22
C LEU A 781 6.94 16.08 -4.15
N ALA A 782 8.06 15.95 -4.85
CA ALA A 782 8.94 14.77 -4.75
C ALA A 782 9.44 14.59 -3.32
N LEU A 783 9.75 15.72 -2.68
CA LEU A 783 10.06 15.80 -1.28
C LEU A 783 8.89 15.28 -0.43
N ILE A 784 7.69 15.87 -0.51
CA ILE A 784 6.51 15.42 0.26
C ILE A 784 6.24 13.93 0.05
N ALA A 785 6.36 13.42 -1.17
CA ALA A 785 6.21 11.98 -1.45
C ALA A 785 7.26 11.15 -0.71
N GLY A 786 8.52 11.59 -0.69
CA GLY A 786 9.58 10.97 0.12
C GLY A 786 9.30 11.05 1.63
N PHE A 787 8.75 12.16 2.12
CA PHE A 787 8.32 12.30 3.51
C PHE A 787 7.20 11.33 3.87
N ILE A 788 6.17 11.20 3.02
CA ILE A 788 5.06 10.26 3.23
C ILE A 788 5.57 8.83 3.22
N GLY A 789 6.48 8.47 2.29
CA GLY A 789 7.10 7.15 2.26
C GLY A 789 7.89 6.85 3.53
N ALA A 790 8.72 7.79 3.99
CA ALA A 790 9.46 7.65 5.24
C ALA A 790 8.53 7.58 6.46
N LEU A 791 7.45 8.37 6.47
CA LEU A 791 6.43 8.35 7.51
C LEU A 791 5.71 6.99 7.56
N TYR A 792 5.38 6.41 6.41
CA TYR A 792 4.84 5.06 6.32
C TYR A 792 5.80 4.04 6.95
N PHE A 793 7.10 4.09 6.63
CA PHE A 793 8.09 3.19 7.25
C PHE A 793 8.18 3.33 8.77
N VAL A 794 8.03 4.55 9.32
CA VAL A 794 8.03 4.77 10.78
C VAL A 794 6.83 4.10 11.44
N TRP A 795 5.65 4.11 10.80
CA TRP A 795 4.40 3.60 11.38
C TRP A 795 3.99 2.21 10.91
N ALA A 796 4.69 1.61 9.95
CA ALA A 796 4.25 0.39 9.25
C ALA A 796 4.00 -0.80 10.19
N ASP A 797 4.79 -0.95 11.25
CA ASP A 797 4.65 -2.00 12.26
C ASP A 797 3.44 -1.83 13.18
N LEU A 798 2.94 -0.60 13.36
CA LEU A 798 1.72 -0.33 14.14
C LEU A 798 0.44 -0.40 13.28
N ILE A 799 0.54 -0.42 11.95
CA ILE A 799 -0.66 -0.53 11.09
C ILE A 799 -1.38 -1.85 11.35
N SER A 800 -0.63 -2.96 11.52
CA SER A 800 -1.22 -4.26 11.84
C SER A 800 -1.89 -4.27 13.21
N VAL A 801 -1.43 -3.47 14.17
CA VAL A 801 -2.06 -3.40 15.50
C VAL A 801 -3.49 -2.85 15.42
N PHE A 802 -3.81 -2.04 14.42
CA PHE A 802 -5.16 -1.53 14.22
C PHE A 802 -6.13 -2.56 13.63
N SER A 803 -5.69 -3.75 13.17
CA SER A 803 -6.60 -4.83 12.75
C SER A 803 -7.50 -5.32 13.87
N TYR A 804 -7.11 -5.13 15.13
CA TYR A 804 -7.97 -5.42 16.27
C TYR A 804 -9.31 -4.65 16.20
N LEU A 805 -9.32 -3.46 15.59
CA LEU A 805 -10.53 -2.67 15.39
C LEU A 805 -11.50 -3.32 14.40
N ASP A 806 -11.04 -4.26 13.57
CA ASP A 806 -11.87 -5.04 12.65
C ASP A 806 -12.75 -6.04 13.42
N ASN A 807 -12.32 -6.48 14.61
CA ASN A 807 -13.10 -7.34 15.50
C ASN A 807 -14.25 -6.60 16.21
N ILE A 808 -14.22 -5.26 16.23
CA ILE A 808 -15.28 -4.43 16.84
C ILE A 808 -16.34 -4.15 15.78
N THR A 809 -17.36 -4.99 15.72
CA THR A 809 -18.48 -4.84 14.78
C THR A 809 -19.40 -3.68 15.18
N LEU A 810 -19.62 -2.73 14.27
CA LEU A 810 -20.52 -1.59 14.47
C LEU A 810 -21.96 -1.93 14.04
N TYR A 811 -22.11 -2.52 12.85
CA TYR A 811 -23.38 -3.02 12.32
C TYR A 811 -23.14 -4.05 11.21
N GLU A 812 -24.15 -4.84 10.88
CA GLU A 812 -24.11 -5.83 9.79
C GLU A 812 -24.99 -5.37 8.63
N TYR A 813 -24.56 -5.64 7.39
CA TYR A 813 -25.38 -5.43 6.20
C TYR A 813 -25.42 -6.69 5.34
N THR A 814 -26.53 -6.86 4.61
CA THR A 814 -26.69 -7.96 3.67
C THR A 814 -25.93 -7.66 2.38
N SER A 815 -24.95 -8.51 2.06
CA SER A 815 -24.19 -8.48 0.81
C SER A 815 -24.53 -9.70 -0.04
N GLY A 816 -24.67 -9.51 -1.36
CA GLY A 816 -25.00 -10.56 -2.33
C GLY A 816 -26.41 -10.49 -2.90
N THR A 817 -26.63 -11.20 -4.02
CA THR A 817 -27.91 -11.28 -4.75
C THR A 817 -28.42 -12.72 -4.76
N GLY A 818 -29.70 -12.94 -4.43
CA GLY A 818 -30.34 -14.26 -4.50
C GLY A 818 -29.99 -15.17 -3.32
N ALA A 819 -29.50 -16.39 -3.59
CA ALA A 819 -29.22 -17.41 -2.57
C ALA A 819 -27.89 -17.19 -1.79
N ASN A 820 -27.04 -16.26 -2.23
CA ASN A 820 -25.75 -15.94 -1.59
C ASN A 820 -25.82 -14.70 -0.67
N ILE A 821 -26.96 -14.45 -0.04
CA ILE A 821 -27.11 -13.36 0.94
C ILE A 821 -26.28 -13.75 2.17
N SER A 822 -25.16 -13.06 2.37
CA SER A 822 -24.31 -13.18 3.54
C SER A 822 -24.39 -11.88 4.35
N MET A 823 -24.50 -11.99 5.68
CA MET A 823 -24.37 -10.82 6.55
C MET A 823 -22.89 -10.52 6.71
N VAL A 824 -22.47 -9.35 6.22
CA VAL A 824 -21.10 -8.86 6.34
C VAL A 824 -21.07 -7.79 7.43
N PRO A 825 -20.27 -7.94 8.49
CA PRO A 825 -20.11 -6.91 9.50
C PRO A 825 -19.26 -5.75 8.97
N ILE A 826 -19.66 -4.52 9.29
CA ILE A 826 -18.83 -3.32 9.18
C ILE A 826 -18.22 -3.05 10.55
N SER A 827 -16.90 -2.97 10.56
CA SER A 827 -16.12 -2.81 11.77
C SER A 827 -15.79 -1.34 12.08
N LEU A 828 -15.25 -1.09 13.27
CA LEU A 828 -14.69 0.21 13.62
C LEU A 828 -13.44 0.55 12.76
N GLY A 829 -12.68 -0.48 12.36
CA GLY A 829 -11.58 -0.35 11.41
C GLY A 829 -12.04 0.19 10.06
N ASP A 830 -13.14 -0.33 9.51
CA ASP A 830 -13.73 0.13 8.25
C ASP A 830 -14.16 1.60 8.29
N LEU A 831 -14.75 2.04 9.41
CA LEU A 831 -15.15 3.44 9.61
C LEU A 831 -13.94 4.39 9.61
N ILE A 832 -12.87 4.01 10.32
CA ILE A 832 -11.63 4.79 10.36
C ILE A 832 -10.95 4.76 8.99
N GLY A 833 -10.94 3.61 8.32
CA GLY A 833 -10.48 3.45 6.94
C GLY A 833 -11.21 4.39 5.98
N ALA A 834 -12.54 4.51 6.09
CA ALA A 834 -13.34 5.45 5.32
C ALA A 834 -12.92 6.91 5.57
N LEU A 835 -12.69 7.31 6.83
CA LEU A 835 -12.18 8.65 7.16
C LEU A 835 -10.79 8.91 6.56
N VAL A 836 -9.92 7.91 6.56
CA VAL A 836 -8.59 8.00 5.93
C VAL A 836 -8.71 8.15 4.41
N ILE A 837 -9.59 7.37 3.76
CA ILE A 837 -9.87 7.49 2.32
C ILE A 837 -10.36 8.90 1.98
N ILE A 838 -11.27 9.47 2.78
CA ILE A 838 -11.71 10.87 2.62
C ILE A 838 -10.51 11.82 2.71
N GLY A 839 -9.67 11.67 3.74
CA GLY A 839 -8.48 12.48 3.93
C GLY A 839 -7.51 12.41 2.73
N ILE A 840 -7.20 11.20 2.26
CA ILE A 840 -6.36 10.97 1.08
C ILE A 840 -6.99 11.59 -0.16
N THR A 841 -8.30 11.45 -0.35
CA THR A 841 -9.04 12.03 -1.48
C THR A 841 -8.91 13.55 -1.50
N PHE A 842 -9.10 14.22 -0.36
CA PHE A 842 -8.90 15.68 -0.25
C PHE A 842 -7.47 16.08 -0.61
N VAL A 843 -6.47 15.33 -0.13
CA VAL A 843 -5.06 15.58 -0.46
C VAL A 843 -4.79 15.38 -1.95
N LEU A 844 -5.25 14.29 -2.56
CA LEU A 844 -5.05 14.01 -3.98
C LEU A 844 -5.76 15.03 -4.86
N ALA A 845 -7.03 15.35 -4.56
CA ALA A 845 -7.83 16.30 -5.33
C ALA A 845 -7.26 17.72 -5.32
N GLY A 846 -6.60 18.11 -4.22
CA GLY A 846 -5.93 19.41 -4.11
C GLY A 846 -4.53 19.48 -4.74
N ASN A 847 -3.81 18.37 -4.86
CA ASN A 847 -2.39 18.38 -5.26
C ASN A 847 -2.11 17.73 -6.63
N LEU A 848 -2.80 16.65 -6.99
CA LEU A 848 -2.53 15.87 -8.20
C LEU A 848 -2.84 16.63 -9.52
N PRO A 849 -3.90 17.44 -9.62
CA PRO A 849 -4.12 18.29 -10.80
C PRO A 849 -2.98 19.27 -11.05
N GLY A 850 -2.47 19.92 -9.99
CA GLY A 850 -1.31 20.80 -10.10
C GLY A 850 -0.02 20.06 -10.50
N LEU A 851 0.13 18.80 -10.08
CA LEU A 851 1.21 17.93 -10.53
C LEU A 851 1.14 17.63 -12.02
N LEU A 852 -0.05 17.24 -12.51
CA LEU A 852 -0.27 16.96 -13.92
C LEU A 852 0.04 18.20 -14.77
N GLU A 853 -0.39 19.38 -14.31
CA GLU A 853 -0.11 20.65 -14.97
C GLU A 853 1.39 20.90 -15.15
N VAL A 854 2.18 20.73 -14.08
CA VAL A 854 3.60 21.06 -14.11
C VAL A 854 4.45 19.97 -14.79
N LEU A 855 4.13 18.69 -14.62
CA LEU A 855 4.95 17.59 -15.16
C LEU A 855 4.68 17.28 -16.63
N VAL A 856 3.40 17.31 -17.01
CA VAL A 856 2.93 16.80 -18.30
C VAL A 856 2.38 17.93 -19.14
N LEU A 857 1.38 18.67 -18.65
CA LEU A 857 0.66 19.66 -19.47
C LEU A 857 1.54 20.86 -19.83
N SER A 858 2.51 21.24 -18.99
CA SER A 858 3.46 22.32 -19.30
C SER A 858 4.40 21.99 -20.46
N LYS A 859 4.67 20.70 -20.71
CA LYS A 859 5.51 20.21 -21.81
C LYS A 859 4.73 20.02 -23.10
N LEU A 860 3.41 19.91 -22.99
CA LEU A 860 2.50 19.85 -24.12
C LEU A 860 2.11 21.31 -24.44
N ASN A 861 2.36 21.81 -25.65
CA ASN A 861 2.02 23.19 -26.04
C ASN A 861 0.49 23.41 -26.14
N LEU A 862 -0.22 23.23 -25.03
CA LEU A 862 -1.67 23.31 -24.91
C LEU A 862 -2.10 24.75 -24.65
N LYS A 863 -3.25 25.13 -25.21
CA LYS A 863 -3.88 26.42 -24.89
C LYS A 863 -4.30 26.43 -23.42
N GLN A 864 -4.20 27.58 -22.75
CA GLN A 864 -4.48 27.75 -21.31
C GLN A 864 -5.84 27.17 -20.88
N GLY A 865 -6.89 27.34 -21.70
CA GLY A 865 -8.22 26.77 -21.43
C GLY A 865 -8.27 25.23 -21.45
N SER A 866 -7.43 24.56 -22.25
CA SER A 866 -7.36 23.10 -22.28
C SER A 866 -6.66 22.55 -21.04
N SER A 867 -5.57 23.18 -20.60
CA SER A 867 -4.85 22.78 -19.39
C SER A 867 -5.75 22.87 -18.15
N TYR A 868 -6.49 23.98 -18.03
CA TYR A 868 -7.45 24.18 -16.94
C TYR A 868 -8.61 23.16 -16.97
N ALA A 869 -9.15 22.86 -18.15
CA ALA A 869 -10.20 21.85 -18.28
C ALA A 869 -9.70 20.45 -17.88
N THR A 870 -8.51 20.05 -18.32
CA THR A 870 -7.92 18.75 -17.99
C THR A 870 -7.66 18.59 -16.49
N THR A 871 -7.12 19.61 -15.84
CA THR A 871 -6.87 19.60 -14.39
C THR A 871 -8.16 19.56 -13.59
N THR A 872 -9.19 20.33 -13.99
CA THR A 872 -10.51 20.32 -13.35
C THR A 872 -11.20 18.95 -13.49
N LEU A 873 -11.15 18.36 -14.68
CA LEU A 873 -11.71 17.01 -14.91
C LEU A 873 -11.02 15.96 -14.03
N LEU A 874 -9.69 16.03 -13.92
CA LEU A 874 -8.94 15.14 -13.04
C LEU A 874 -9.36 15.29 -11.57
N SER A 875 -9.56 16.52 -11.06
CA SER A 875 -10.10 16.75 -9.71
C SER A 875 -11.46 16.07 -9.52
N TYR A 876 -12.39 16.22 -10.47
CA TYR A 876 -13.70 15.58 -10.38
C TYR A 876 -13.61 14.05 -10.42
N THR A 877 -12.72 13.49 -11.23
CA THR A 877 -12.47 12.05 -11.24
C THR A 877 -11.94 11.56 -9.89
N ILE A 878 -10.96 12.26 -9.30
CA ILE A 878 -10.40 11.89 -7.99
C ILE A 878 -11.48 11.94 -6.90
N VAL A 879 -12.27 13.02 -6.85
CA VAL A 879 -13.35 13.17 -5.87
C VAL A 879 -14.43 12.11 -6.07
N GLY A 880 -14.82 11.82 -7.32
CA GLY A 880 -15.80 10.79 -7.64
C GLY A 880 -15.35 9.39 -7.22
N VAL A 881 -14.10 9.01 -7.54
CA VAL A 881 -13.51 7.73 -7.12
C VAL A 881 -13.40 7.66 -5.61
N GLY A 882 -12.88 8.70 -4.96
CA GLY A 882 -12.74 8.74 -3.51
C GLY A 882 -14.08 8.64 -2.77
N PHE A 883 -15.13 9.28 -3.29
CA PHE A 883 -16.49 9.15 -2.77
C PHE A 883 -17.01 7.71 -2.87
N VAL A 884 -16.87 7.06 -4.03
CA VAL A 884 -17.27 5.66 -4.22
C VAL A 884 -16.48 4.72 -3.31
N SER A 885 -15.17 4.90 -3.20
CA SER A 885 -14.32 4.11 -2.29
C SER A 885 -14.71 4.29 -0.82
N THR A 886 -15.07 5.50 -0.41
CA THR A 886 -15.55 5.79 0.95
C THR A 886 -16.88 5.07 1.23
N LEU A 887 -17.84 5.14 0.30
CA LEU A 887 -19.11 4.42 0.44
C LEU A 887 -18.91 2.91 0.48
N SER A 888 -17.99 2.38 -0.33
CA SER A 888 -17.64 0.96 -0.32
C SER A 888 -17.04 0.52 1.00
N ALA A 889 -16.15 1.33 1.60
CA ALA A 889 -15.60 1.06 2.93
C ALA A 889 -16.69 1.06 4.03
N LEU A 890 -17.73 1.88 3.87
CA LEU A 890 -18.89 1.91 4.77
C LEU A 890 -19.97 0.84 4.44
N GLY A 891 -19.62 -0.19 3.66
CA GLY A 891 -20.53 -1.31 3.38
C GLY A 891 -21.65 -1.01 2.38
N VAL A 892 -21.55 0.07 1.61
CA VAL A 892 -22.45 0.25 0.46
C VAL A 892 -21.98 -0.70 -0.64
N SER A 893 -22.73 -1.78 -0.86
CA SER A 893 -22.37 -2.80 -1.84
C SER A 893 -22.23 -2.21 -3.24
N TRP A 894 -21.20 -2.65 -3.97
CA TRP A 894 -20.94 -2.22 -5.35
C TRP A 894 -22.16 -2.45 -6.26
N ASP A 895 -22.89 -3.55 -6.06
CA ASP A 895 -24.11 -3.87 -6.81
C ASP A 895 -25.18 -2.78 -6.71
N LYS A 896 -25.30 -2.11 -5.56
CA LYS A 896 -26.25 -0.98 -5.38
C LYS A 896 -25.77 0.29 -6.08
N LEU A 897 -24.46 0.50 -6.17
CA LEU A 897 -23.86 1.65 -6.85
C LEU A 897 -23.81 1.49 -8.37
N GLN A 898 -23.77 0.25 -8.89
CA GLN A 898 -23.70 -0.03 -10.33
C GLN A 898 -24.81 0.65 -11.12
N TRP A 899 -26.06 0.59 -10.64
CA TRP A 899 -27.17 1.25 -11.34
C TRP A 899 -26.98 2.78 -11.39
N LEU A 900 -26.59 3.42 -10.29
CA LEU A 900 -26.34 4.86 -10.24
C LEU A 900 -25.21 5.26 -11.21
N VAL A 901 -24.10 4.52 -11.19
CA VAL A 901 -22.95 4.75 -12.08
C VAL A 901 -23.32 4.49 -13.54
N ALA A 902 -24.10 3.44 -13.82
CA ALA A 902 -24.57 3.12 -15.16
C ALA A 902 -25.51 4.20 -15.71
N ALA A 903 -26.48 4.66 -14.91
CA ALA A 903 -27.40 5.73 -15.30
C ALA A 903 -26.66 7.06 -15.56
N LEU A 904 -25.70 7.42 -14.69
CA LEU A 904 -24.87 8.61 -14.86
C LEU A 904 -23.99 8.51 -16.12
N SER A 905 -23.38 7.35 -16.35
CA SER A 905 -22.51 7.09 -17.51
C SER A 905 -23.31 7.11 -18.82
N LEU A 906 -24.52 6.54 -18.82
CA LEU A 906 -25.44 6.57 -19.95
C LEU A 906 -25.88 8.01 -20.27
N GLY A 907 -26.27 8.77 -19.25
CA GLY A 907 -26.65 10.19 -19.40
C GLY A 907 -25.51 11.04 -19.93
N LEU A 908 -24.29 10.86 -19.40
CA LEU A 908 -23.10 11.53 -19.90
C LEU A 908 -22.76 11.13 -21.34
N GLY A 909 -22.89 9.84 -21.67
CA GLY A 909 -22.67 9.31 -23.01
C GLY A 909 -23.62 9.93 -24.05
N PHE A 910 -24.91 10.03 -23.72
CA PHE A 910 -25.88 10.73 -24.57
C PHE A 910 -25.55 12.22 -24.71
N GLY A 911 -25.17 12.91 -23.64
CA GLY A 911 -24.77 14.32 -23.69
C GLY A 911 -23.51 14.58 -24.53
N MET A 912 -22.58 13.61 -24.56
CA MET A 912 -21.33 13.70 -25.33
C MET A 912 -21.44 13.16 -26.77
N GLN A 913 -22.58 12.58 -27.15
CA GLN A 913 -22.74 11.87 -28.42
C GLN A 913 -22.36 12.72 -29.63
N GLU A 914 -22.82 13.97 -29.71
CA GLU A 914 -22.52 14.87 -30.84
C GLU A 914 -21.05 15.29 -30.89
N ILE A 915 -20.40 15.46 -29.73
CA ILE A 915 -18.97 15.78 -29.67
C ILE A 915 -18.16 14.60 -30.22
N PHE A 916 -18.53 13.38 -29.83
CA PHE A 916 -17.87 12.17 -30.27
C PHE A 916 -18.08 11.91 -31.77
N ALA A 917 -19.30 12.09 -32.28
CA ALA A 917 -19.60 11.97 -33.70
C ALA A 917 -18.72 12.92 -34.54
N ASN A 918 -18.63 14.20 -34.15
CA ASN A 918 -17.78 15.17 -34.84
C ASN A 918 -16.28 14.85 -34.75
N PHE A 919 -15.84 14.29 -33.63
CA PHE A 919 -14.45 13.85 -33.47
C PHE A 919 -14.10 12.69 -34.41
N ILE A 920 -14.91 11.63 -34.42
CA ILE A 920 -14.71 10.47 -35.29
C ILE A 920 -14.80 10.87 -36.76
N SER A 921 -15.78 11.71 -37.13
CA SER A 921 -15.86 12.26 -38.48
C SER A 921 -14.61 13.07 -38.85
N GLY A 922 -14.02 13.80 -37.90
CA GLY A 922 -12.74 14.50 -38.12
C GLY A 922 -11.58 13.55 -38.43
N ILE A 923 -11.45 12.45 -37.69
CA ILE A 923 -10.44 11.41 -37.95
C ILE A 923 -10.68 10.77 -39.32
N MET A 924 -11.93 10.46 -39.65
CA MET A 924 -12.31 9.88 -40.94
C MET A 924 -11.93 10.79 -42.12
N ILE A 925 -12.20 12.10 -42.02
CA ILE A 925 -11.79 13.08 -43.03
C ILE A 925 -10.26 13.09 -43.21
N LEU A 926 -9.49 13.00 -42.12
CA LEU A 926 -8.02 12.98 -42.19
C LEU A 926 -7.45 11.69 -42.81
N PHE A 927 -8.12 10.56 -42.55
CA PHE A 927 -7.68 9.24 -43.01
C PHE A 927 -8.10 8.96 -44.45
N GLU A 928 -9.38 9.10 -44.77
CA GLU A 928 -9.95 8.84 -46.10
C GLU A 928 -9.70 9.99 -47.09
N ARG A 929 -9.44 11.21 -46.58
CA ARG A 929 -9.15 12.42 -47.36
C ARG A 929 -10.16 12.73 -48.48
N PRO A 930 -11.50 12.70 -48.22
CA PRO A 930 -12.50 13.13 -49.20
C PRO A 930 -12.40 14.64 -49.53
N VAL A 931 -11.77 15.41 -48.63
CA VAL A 931 -11.45 16.83 -48.78
C VAL A 931 -10.07 17.09 -48.19
N ARG A 932 -9.29 17.95 -48.83
CA ARG A 932 -7.96 18.37 -48.40
C ARG A 932 -7.94 19.87 -48.11
N ILE A 933 -7.00 20.30 -47.28
CA ILE A 933 -6.74 21.73 -47.09
C ILE A 933 -6.25 22.29 -48.43
N GLY A 934 -6.92 23.35 -48.91
CA GLY A 934 -6.71 23.94 -50.23
C GLY A 934 -7.72 23.51 -51.29
N ASP A 935 -8.54 22.49 -51.03
CA ASP A 935 -9.57 22.08 -51.99
C ASP A 935 -10.71 23.10 -52.06
N THR A 936 -11.22 23.35 -53.27
CA THR A 936 -12.44 24.15 -53.47
C THR A 936 -13.63 23.21 -53.47
N ILE A 937 -14.54 23.42 -52.53
CA ILE A 937 -15.67 22.52 -52.28
C ILE A 937 -16.99 23.28 -52.21
N THR A 938 -18.07 22.55 -52.45
CA THR A 938 -19.44 23.00 -52.21
C THR A 938 -20.15 21.99 -51.31
N ILE A 939 -20.67 22.46 -50.16
CA ILE A 939 -21.44 21.66 -49.20
C ILE A 939 -22.77 22.34 -48.92
N GLY A 940 -23.87 21.72 -49.34
CA GLY A 940 -25.19 22.37 -49.37
C GLY A 940 -25.17 23.63 -50.24
N ALA A 941 -25.48 24.79 -49.65
CA ALA A 941 -25.43 26.09 -50.32
C ALA A 941 -24.09 26.84 -50.14
N LEU A 942 -23.15 26.28 -49.38
CA LEU A 942 -21.88 26.91 -49.04
C LEU A 942 -20.81 26.48 -50.05
N SER A 943 -20.13 27.43 -50.67
CA SER A 943 -18.99 27.16 -51.56
C SER A 943 -17.76 27.92 -51.06
N GLY A 944 -16.58 27.33 -51.20
CA GLY A 944 -15.34 27.99 -50.81
C GLY A 944 -14.17 27.03 -50.70
N THR A 945 -13.03 27.54 -50.25
CA THR A 945 -11.79 26.77 -50.14
C THR A 945 -11.59 26.29 -48.71
N VAL A 946 -11.23 25.03 -48.51
CA VAL A 946 -10.96 24.49 -47.17
C VAL A 946 -9.67 25.06 -46.60
N SER A 947 -9.77 25.87 -45.55
CA SER A 947 -8.63 26.57 -44.96
C SER A 947 -8.00 25.80 -43.80
N LYS A 948 -8.79 25.08 -42.99
CA LYS A 948 -8.26 24.29 -41.86
C LYS A 948 -9.20 23.17 -41.43
N ILE A 949 -8.67 21.97 -41.23
CA ILE A 949 -9.40 20.85 -40.62
C ILE A 949 -9.00 20.74 -39.15
N ARG A 950 -9.96 20.83 -38.21
CA ARG A 950 -9.74 20.61 -36.77
C ARG A 950 -10.51 19.37 -36.31
N ILE A 951 -10.24 18.94 -35.08
CA ILE A 951 -10.83 17.75 -34.44
C ILE A 951 -12.37 17.70 -34.53
N ARG A 952 -13.09 18.81 -34.37
CA ARG A 952 -14.58 18.81 -34.35
C ARG A 952 -15.24 19.52 -35.53
N ALA A 953 -14.50 20.38 -36.22
CA ALA A 953 -15.05 21.20 -37.29
C ALA A 953 -13.96 21.56 -38.30
N THR A 954 -14.38 21.75 -39.54
CA THR A 954 -13.55 22.19 -40.66
C THR A 954 -13.95 23.61 -41.03
N THR A 955 -12.95 24.47 -41.28
CA THR A 955 -13.14 25.85 -41.67
C THR A 955 -13.02 25.97 -43.19
N ILE A 956 -14.04 26.56 -43.80
CA ILE A 956 -14.10 26.88 -45.23
C ILE A 956 -14.05 28.40 -45.36
N THR A 957 -13.19 28.91 -46.24
CA THR A 957 -13.13 30.34 -46.55
C THR A 957 -13.88 30.56 -47.87
N ASP A 958 -14.98 31.28 -47.82
CA ASP A 958 -15.81 31.63 -48.98
C ASP A 958 -15.11 32.69 -49.87
N PHE A 959 -15.61 32.92 -51.08
CA PHE A 959 -15.08 33.90 -52.05
C PHE A 959 -15.10 35.35 -51.51
N ASP A 960 -15.98 35.64 -50.55
CA ASP A 960 -16.03 36.89 -49.77
C ASP A 960 -14.96 36.98 -48.65
N ARG A 961 -14.06 35.99 -48.53
CA ARG A 961 -13.12 35.80 -47.42
C ARG A 961 -13.77 35.65 -46.03
N LYS A 962 -14.99 35.09 -45.98
CA LYS A 962 -15.65 34.73 -44.71
C LYS A 962 -15.21 33.33 -44.28
N ASP A 963 -14.78 33.18 -43.03
CA ASP A 963 -14.47 31.87 -42.43
C ASP A 963 -15.74 31.23 -41.88
N ILE A 964 -16.14 30.12 -42.50
CA ILE A 964 -17.34 29.35 -42.16
C ILE A 964 -16.91 28.07 -41.45
N ILE A 965 -17.36 27.88 -40.22
CA ILE A 965 -17.01 26.72 -39.38
C ILE A 965 -18.11 25.67 -39.53
N VAL A 966 -17.80 24.57 -40.21
CA VAL A 966 -18.73 23.49 -40.47
C VAL A 966 -18.39 22.27 -39.58
N PRO A 967 -19.34 21.71 -38.82
CA PRO A 967 -19.10 20.50 -38.03
C PRO A 967 -18.62 19.35 -38.92
N ASN A 968 -17.65 18.57 -38.44
CA ASN A 968 -17.06 17.49 -39.24
C ASN A 968 -18.07 16.41 -39.61
N LYS A 969 -19.06 16.13 -38.75
CA LYS A 969 -20.15 15.19 -39.01
C LYS A 969 -20.84 15.49 -40.35
N THR A 970 -21.04 16.77 -40.67
CA THR A 970 -21.72 17.22 -41.88
C THR A 970 -21.01 16.80 -43.17
N PHE A 971 -19.67 16.71 -43.17
CA PHE A 971 -18.90 16.29 -44.36
C PHE A 971 -18.99 14.80 -44.64
N ILE A 972 -19.29 13.99 -43.62
CA ILE A 972 -19.41 12.54 -43.75
C ILE A 972 -20.86 12.16 -44.05
N THR A 973 -21.84 12.83 -43.43
CA THR A 973 -23.26 12.47 -43.57
C THR A 973 -23.98 13.21 -44.70
N GLY A 974 -23.44 14.33 -45.19
CA GLY A 974 -24.07 15.19 -46.20
C GLY A 974 -23.44 15.06 -47.60
N GLN A 975 -24.17 15.53 -48.63
CA GLN A 975 -23.65 15.59 -50.00
C GLN A 975 -22.62 16.73 -50.13
N LEU A 976 -21.47 16.40 -50.71
CA LEU A 976 -20.34 17.29 -50.91
C LEU A 976 -19.85 17.19 -52.36
N ILE A 977 -19.59 18.34 -53.00
CA ILE A 977 -18.96 18.43 -54.32
C ILE A 977 -17.55 18.97 -54.11
N ASN A 978 -16.53 18.25 -54.57
CA ASN A 978 -15.14 18.70 -54.56
C ASN A 978 -14.70 19.02 -55.98
N TRP A 979 -14.40 20.30 -56.24
CA TRP A 979 -14.06 20.81 -57.57
C TRP A 979 -12.59 20.61 -57.94
N SER A 980 -11.74 20.19 -56.99
CA SER A 980 -10.28 20.10 -57.16
C SER A 980 -9.68 18.76 -56.72
N LEU A 981 -10.51 17.72 -56.52
CA LEU A 981 -10.09 16.45 -55.91
C LEU A 981 -9.04 15.69 -56.75
N THR A 982 -9.26 15.61 -58.06
CA THR A 982 -8.40 14.87 -59.00
C THR A 982 -7.52 15.82 -59.81
N ASP A 983 -8.11 16.86 -60.38
CA ASP A 983 -7.43 17.96 -61.05
C ASP A 983 -8.25 19.26 -60.87
N THR A 984 -7.68 20.39 -61.30
CA THR A 984 -8.33 21.72 -61.28
C THR A 984 -8.97 22.09 -62.62
N ILE A 985 -8.98 21.15 -63.58
CA ILE A 985 -9.47 21.41 -64.93
C ILE A 985 -10.99 21.48 -64.88
N THR A 986 -11.53 22.57 -65.39
CA THR A 986 -12.98 22.79 -65.31
C THR A 986 -13.54 23.23 -66.65
N ARG A 987 -14.70 22.67 -67.01
CA ARG A 987 -15.40 23.01 -68.25
C ARG A 987 -16.17 24.30 -68.08
N VAL A 988 -15.91 25.24 -68.97
CA VAL A 988 -16.65 26.49 -69.16
C VAL A 988 -17.51 26.34 -70.41
N THR A 989 -18.78 26.73 -70.29
CA THR A 989 -19.74 26.68 -71.38
C THR A 989 -20.23 28.10 -71.65
N LEU A 990 -20.06 28.58 -72.88
CA LEU A 990 -20.60 29.84 -73.35
C LEU A 990 -21.70 29.57 -74.36
N LYS A 991 -22.89 30.10 -74.11
CA LYS A 991 -24.03 30.03 -75.03
C LYS A 991 -24.21 31.37 -75.72
N LEU A 992 -24.39 31.36 -77.04
CA LEU A 992 -24.52 32.56 -77.86
C LEU A 992 -25.57 32.35 -78.95
N GLY A 993 -26.52 33.28 -79.07
CA GLY A 993 -27.49 33.32 -80.16
C GLY A 993 -27.11 34.37 -81.21
N VAL A 994 -27.12 34.01 -82.49
CA VAL A 994 -26.91 34.92 -83.63
C VAL A 994 -28.15 35.00 -84.52
N ASP A 995 -28.26 36.03 -85.37
CA ASP A 995 -29.43 36.18 -86.25
C ASP A 995 -29.54 35.04 -87.28
N TYR A 996 -30.76 34.70 -87.70
CA TYR A 996 -31.07 33.62 -88.67
C TYR A 996 -30.37 33.75 -90.03
N GLY A 997 -29.99 34.96 -90.43
CA GLY A 997 -29.26 35.21 -91.67
C GLY A 997 -27.74 35.08 -91.56
N SER A 998 -27.21 34.75 -90.38
CA SER A 998 -25.76 34.67 -90.14
C SER A 998 -25.15 33.41 -90.75
N ASP A 999 -23.93 33.54 -91.29
CA ASP A 999 -23.16 32.39 -91.78
C ASP A 999 -22.70 31.50 -90.61
N LEU A 1000 -23.30 30.31 -90.51
CA LEU A 1000 -23.05 29.33 -89.44
C LEU A 1000 -21.60 28.86 -89.37
N ASP A 1001 -20.96 28.66 -90.53
CA ASP A 1001 -19.57 28.20 -90.58
C ASP A 1001 -18.61 29.32 -90.19
N LEU A 1002 -18.92 30.55 -90.60
CA LEU A 1002 -18.17 31.73 -90.16
C LEU A 1002 -18.29 31.95 -88.65
N VAL A 1003 -19.50 31.87 -88.09
CA VAL A 1003 -19.76 31.98 -86.63
C VAL A 1003 -19.00 30.91 -85.87
N ARG A 1004 -19.09 29.65 -86.30
CA ARG A 1004 -18.35 28.53 -85.71
C ARG A 1004 -16.85 28.78 -85.73
N SER A 1005 -16.30 29.23 -86.86
CA SER A 1005 -14.86 29.49 -87.00
C SER A 1005 -14.37 30.60 -86.06
N LEU A 1006 -15.15 31.68 -85.90
CA LEU A 1006 -14.82 32.81 -85.03
C LEU A 1006 -14.91 32.43 -83.55
N LEU A 1007 -15.91 31.62 -83.16
CA LEU A 1007 -16.03 31.10 -81.81
C LEU A 1007 -14.89 30.14 -81.45
N LEU A 1008 -14.51 29.25 -82.37
CA LEU A 1008 -13.34 28.38 -82.18
C LEU A 1008 -12.04 29.19 -82.12
N LYS A 1009 -11.91 30.22 -82.95
CA LYS A 1009 -10.75 31.12 -82.93
C LYS A 1009 -10.65 31.87 -81.60
N ALA A 1010 -11.76 32.41 -81.11
CA ALA A 1010 -11.83 33.10 -79.82
C ALA A 1010 -11.35 32.20 -78.67
N ALA A 1011 -11.71 30.92 -78.69
CA ALA A 1011 -11.26 29.95 -77.70
C ALA A 1011 -9.78 29.54 -77.88
N ARG A 1012 -9.33 29.27 -79.12
CA ARG A 1012 -7.96 28.80 -79.40
C ARG A 1012 -6.90 29.88 -79.19
N ASP A 1013 -7.24 31.14 -79.45
CA ASP A 1013 -6.32 32.28 -79.31
C ASP A 1013 -6.26 32.79 -77.86
N ASN A 1014 -7.19 32.37 -76.99
CA ASN A 1014 -7.19 32.76 -75.58
C ASN A 1014 -6.15 31.95 -74.78
N PRO A 1015 -5.16 32.59 -74.12
CA PRO A 1015 -4.07 31.90 -73.44
C PRO A 1015 -4.50 31.09 -72.20
N ARG A 1016 -5.69 31.34 -71.65
CA ARG A 1016 -6.22 30.64 -70.46
C ARG A 1016 -7.08 29.41 -70.81
N VAL A 1017 -7.42 29.23 -72.09
CA VAL A 1017 -8.14 28.04 -72.58
C VAL A 1017 -7.15 26.92 -72.87
N LEU A 1018 -7.47 25.71 -72.40
CA LEU A 1018 -6.66 24.52 -72.66
C LEU A 1018 -6.80 24.07 -74.11
N LYS A 1019 -5.67 23.66 -74.69
CA LYS A 1019 -5.61 23.07 -76.03
C LYS A 1019 -6.04 21.59 -76.02
N GLU A 1020 -5.82 20.91 -74.90
CA GLU A 1020 -6.26 19.55 -74.64
C GLU A 1020 -6.99 19.52 -73.28
N PRO A 1021 -8.27 19.12 -73.22
CA PRO A 1021 -9.16 18.78 -74.34
C PRO A 1021 -9.50 20.01 -75.21
N GLU A 1022 -9.61 19.78 -76.52
CA GLU A 1022 -9.83 20.86 -77.51
C GLU A 1022 -11.19 21.56 -77.29
N PRO A 1023 -11.28 22.90 -77.44
CA PRO A 1023 -12.55 23.61 -77.43
C PRO A 1023 -13.46 23.14 -78.58
N ILE A 1024 -14.75 22.96 -78.27
CA ILE A 1024 -15.75 22.48 -79.24
C ILE A 1024 -16.87 23.49 -79.30
N VAL A 1025 -17.28 23.84 -80.52
CA VAL A 1025 -18.49 24.63 -80.77
C VAL A 1025 -19.56 23.72 -81.34
N TYR A 1026 -20.72 23.69 -80.69
CA TYR A 1026 -21.92 23.05 -81.19
C TYR A 1026 -22.90 24.11 -81.68
N PHE A 1027 -23.56 23.84 -82.79
CA PHE A 1027 -24.86 24.44 -83.09
C PHE A 1027 -25.91 23.53 -82.46
N LEU A 1028 -26.64 24.03 -81.46
CA LEU A 1028 -27.51 23.18 -80.64
C LEU A 1028 -28.93 23.16 -81.17
N ASN A 1029 -29.50 24.33 -81.48
CA ASN A 1029 -30.88 24.45 -81.89
C ASN A 1029 -31.15 25.74 -82.68
N PHE A 1030 -32.24 25.73 -83.43
CA PHE A 1030 -32.90 26.94 -83.94
C PHE A 1030 -33.83 27.47 -82.83
N GLY A 1031 -33.47 28.58 -82.20
CA GLY A 1031 -34.25 29.24 -81.13
C GLY A 1031 -35.33 30.17 -81.69
N GLU A 1032 -36.19 30.74 -80.83
CA GLU A 1032 -37.36 31.54 -81.28
C GLU A 1032 -37.01 32.76 -82.14
N SER A 1033 -35.81 33.31 -81.98
CA SER A 1033 -35.29 34.43 -82.79
C SER A 1033 -33.81 34.30 -83.11
N THR A 1034 -33.15 33.23 -82.66
CA THR A 1034 -31.70 33.08 -82.63
C THR A 1034 -31.25 31.72 -83.16
N LEU A 1035 -30.08 31.68 -83.76
CA LEU A 1035 -29.33 30.45 -84.04
C LEU A 1035 -28.41 30.19 -82.84
N ASP A 1036 -28.72 29.15 -82.06
CA ASP A 1036 -28.07 28.93 -80.76
C ASP A 1036 -26.80 28.09 -80.88
N HIS A 1037 -25.68 28.73 -80.58
CA HIS A 1037 -24.37 28.11 -80.50
C HIS A 1037 -23.92 27.93 -79.05
N GLU A 1038 -23.22 26.82 -78.79
CA GLU A 1038 -22.59 26.55 -77.51
C GLU A 1038 -21.10 26.24 -77.70
N LEU A 1039 -20.26 27.12 -77.18
CA LEU A 1039 -18.82 26.95 -77.10
C LEU A 1039 -18.48 26.31 -75.75
N ARG A 1040 -17.96 25.09 -75.80
CA ARG A 1040 -17.43 24.35 -74.65
C ARG A 1040 -15.92 24.43 -74.67
N MET A 1041 -15.34 24.85 -73.56
CA MET A 1041 -13.89 24.97 -73.41
C MET A 1041 -13.48 24.55 -72.01
N HIS A 1042 -12.23 24.17 -71.83
CA HIS A 1042 -11.69 23.83 -70.51
C HIS A 1042 -10.63 24.85 -70.13
N VAL A 1043 -10.59 25.19 -68.85
CA VAL A 1043 -9.59 26.11 -68.27
C VAL A 1043 -8.80 25.35 -67.21
N ARG A 1044 -7.55 25.76 -66.98
CA ARG A 1044 -6.63 25.05 -66.08
C ARG A 1044 -7.00 25.19 -64.60
N ASP A 1045 -7.55 26.33 -64.21
CA ASP A 1045 -7.89 26.66 -62.83
C ASP A 1045 -9.35 27.15 -62.74
N LEU A 1046 -10.02 26.86 -61.63
CA LEU A 1046 -11.35 27.40 -61.32
C LEU A 1046 -11.37 28.94 -61.35
N GLY A 1047 -10.28 29.59 -60.95
CA GLY A 1047 -10.15 31.05 -60.98
C GLY A 1047 -10.20 31.65 -62.38
N ASP A 1048 -9.84 30.89 -63.42
CA ASP A 1048 -9.80 31.35 -64.81
C ASP A 1048 -11.17 31.33 -65.49
N ARG A 1049 -12.19 30.70 -64.88
CA ARG A 1049 -13.52 30.55 -65.48
C ARG A 1049 -14.15 31.88 -65.90
N ASN A 1050 -14.16 32.87 -65.01
CA ASN A 1050 -14.78 34.17 -65.27
C ASN A 1050 -13.89 35.08 -66.16
N PRO A 1051 -12.57 35.20 -65.92
CA PRO A 1051 -11.68 35.94 -66.81
C PRO A 1051 -11.75 35.46 -68.28
N VAL A 1052 -11.75 34.14 -68.51
CA VAL A 1052 -11.87 33.55 -69.85
C VAL A 1052 -13.18 33.93 -70.50
N LEU A 1053 -14.30 33.85 -69.78
CA LEU A 1053 -15.60 34.27 -70.29
C LEU A 1053 -15.62 35.74 -70.68
N ASP A 1054 -15.08 36.64 -69.85
CA ASP A 1054 -15.00 38.07 -70.16
C ASP A 1054 -14.15 38.33 -71.41
N GLU A 1055 -12.94 37.77 -71.46
CA GLU A 1055 -12.00 37.92 -72.58
C GLU A 1055 -12.60 37.41 -73.91
N ILE A 1056 -13.22 36.22 -73.89
CA ILE A 1056 -13.85 35.62 -75.07
C ILE A 1056 -15.10 36.39 -75.49
N ASN A 1057 -15.96 36.79 -74.56
CA ASN A 1057 -17.15 37.58 -74.90
C ASN A 1057 -16.77 38.93 -75.53
N ARG A 1058 -15.73 39.60 -75.02
CA ARG A 1058 -15.21 40.84 -75.60
C ARG A 1058 -14.64 40.62 -77.00
N PHE A 1059 -13.91 39.52 -77.19
CA PHE A 1059 -13.37 39.15 -78.50
C PHE A 1059 -14.50 38.89 -79.50
N ILE A 1060 -15.49 38.08 -79.13
CA ILE A 1060 -16.66 37.75 -79.96
C ILE A 1060 -17.38 39.03 -80.36
N ASN A 1061 -17.72 39.90 -79.40
CA ASN A 1061 -18.42 41.16 -79.68
C ASN A 1061 -17.63 42.04 -80.68
N LYS A 1062 -16.31 42.12 -80.53
CA LYS A 1062 -15.45 42.90 -81.43
C LYS A 1062 -15.39 42.30 -82.84
N GLU A 1063 -15.19 41.00 -82.96
CA GLU A 1063 -15.04 40.34 -84.26
C GLU A 1063 -16.37 40.17 -85.00
N PHE A 1064 -17.47 39.91 -84.29
CA PHE A 1064 -18.80 39.82 -84.88
C PHE A 1064 -19.21 41.17 -85.48
N LYS A 1065 -18.93 42.28 -84.77
CA LYS A 1065 -19.16 43.63 -85.30
C LYS A 1065 -18.35 43.93 -86.57
N LYS A 1066 -17.11 43.42 -86.68
CA LYS A 1066 -16.27 43.61 -87.90
C LYS A 1066 -16.77 42.79 -89.09
N GLN A 1067 -17.31 41.60 -88.84
CA GLN A 1067 -17.77 40.67 -89.87
C GLN A 1067 -19.28 40.81 -90.16
N HIS A 1068 -19.92 41.86 -89.64
CA HIS A 1068 -21.35 42.14 -89.79
C HIS A 1068 -22.27 41.00 -89.32
N ILE A 1069 -21.82 40.22 -88.32
CA ILE A 1069 -22.64 39.21 -87.64
C ILE A 1069 -23.37 39.91 -86.49
N ASN A 1070 -24.70 39.98 -86.58
CA ASN A 1070 -25.52 40.56 -85.52
C ASN A 1070 -25.79 39.51 -84.44
N ILE A 1071 -25.47 39.88 -83.19
CA ILE A 1071 -25.94 39.15 -82.01
C ILE A 1071 -27.42 39.46 -81.89
N SER A 1072 -28.24 38.41 -82.00
CA SER A 1072 -29.68 38.58 -82.16
C SER A 1072 -30.33 39.09 -80.88
N PHE A 1073 -31.24 40.04 -81.03
CA PHE A 1073 -32.24 40.39 -80.04
C PHE A 1073 -33.55 39.69 -80.38
N ARG A 1074 -34.49 39.63 -79.43
CA ARG A 1074 -35.80 39.02 -79.68
C ARG A 1074 -36.47 39.68 -80.88
N GLN A 1075 -36.66 38.94 -81.97
CA GLN A 1075 -37.30 39.42 -83.18
C GLN A 1075 -38.80 39.16 -83.10
N MET A 1076 -39.60 40.14 -83.53
CA MET A 1076 -41.05 40.00 -83.59
C MET A 1076 -41.53 40.53 -84.93
N GLU A 1077 -42.19 39.67 -85.70
CA GLU A 1077 -42.90 40.12 -86.89
C GLU A 1077 -44.25 40.72 -86.46
N VAL A 1078 -44.42 42.02 -86.69
CA VAL A 1078 -45.65 42.73 -86.32
C VAL A 1078 -46.54 42.88 -87.55
N TYR A 1079 -47.69 42.22 -87.51
CA TYR A 1079 -48.76 42.35 -88.49
C TYR A 1079 -49.87 43.21 -87.90
N LEU A 1080 -50.10 44.39 -88.49
CA LEU A 1080 -51.18 45.28 -88.09
C LEU A 1080 -52.40 45.02 -88.97
N LYS A 1081 -53.49 44.53 -88.36
CA LYS A 1081 -54.81 44.41 -88.99
C LYS A 1081 -55.64 45.64 -88.69
N ASN A 1082 -56.17 46.31 -89.73
CA ASN A 1082 -57.17 47.36 -89.53
C ASN A 1082 -58.57 46.75 -89.30
N MET A 1083 -59.54 47.56 -88.82
CA MET A 1083 -60.92 47.09 -88.56
C MET A 1083 -61.71 46.67 -89.82
N GLN A 1084 -61.14 46.85 -91.01
CA GLN A 1084 -61.72 46.41 -92.30
C GLN A 1084 -61.10 45.10 -92.81
N GLY A 1085 -60.19 44.47 -92.04
CA GLY A 1085 -59.63 43.15 -92.33
C GLY A 1085 -58.37 43.14 -93.21
N GLN A 1086 -57.77 44.29 -93.52
CA GLN A 1086 -56.51 44.35 -94.29
C GLN A 1086 -55.28 44.26 -93.37
N GLU A 1087 -54.33 43.40 -93.72
CA GLU A 1087 -53.05 43.18 -93.02
C GLU A 1087 -51.89 44.00 -93.61
N TYR A 1088 -51.18 44.73 -92.76
CA TYR A 1088 -49.93 45.40 -93.09
C TYR A 1088 -48.78 44.84 -92.25
N LYS A 1089 -47.73 44.31 -92.90
CA LYS A 1089 -46.49 43.90 -92.23
C LYS A 1089 -45.59 45.12 -92.05
N MET A 1090 -45.23 45.42 -90.80
CA MET A 1090 -44.32 46.54 -90.50
C MET A 1090 -42.86 46.10 -90.70
N VAL A 1091 -42.08 46.92 -91.40
CA VAL A 1091 -40.63 46.70 -91.61
C VAL A 1091 -39.85 47.89 -91.01
N PRO A 1092 -38.74 47.68 -90.27
CA PRO A 1092 -37.98 48.76 -89.62
C PRO A 1092 -37.22 49.68 -90.60
N VAL A 1093 -36.95 50.93 -90.18
CA VAL A 1093 -36.10 51.93 -90.89
C VAL A 1093 -34.84 52.20 -90.07
N GLU A 1094 -33.66 52.27 -90.71
CA GLU A 1094 -32.32 52.29 -90.08
C GLU A 1094 -31.80 53.75 -89.82
N PRO A 1095 -31.08 54.06 -88.71
CA PRO A 1095 -30.63 55.43 -88.39
C PRO A 1095 -29.12 55.73 -88.61
N GLU A 1096 -28.79 56.93 -89.12
CA GLU A 1096 -27.43 57.46 -89.41
C GLU A 1096 -26.62 57.93 -88.16
N GLN A 1097 -25.26 57.85 -88.22
CA GLN A 1097 -24.28 58.20 -87.17
C GLN A 1097 -23.81 59.68 -87.17
N LYS A 1098 -23.52 60.28 -85.99
CA LYS A 1098 -22.71 61.53 -85.85
C LYS A 1098 -21.77 61.53 -84.62
N THR A 1099 -20.56 62.06 -84.82
CA THR A 1099 -19.35 62.06 -83.97
C THR A 1099 -19.16 63.38 -83.20
N ILE A 1100 -18.74 63.39 -81.92
CA ILE A 1100 -18.21 64.59 -81.21
C ILE A 1100 -17.17 64.20 -80.12
N THR A 1101 -16.13 65.02 -79.94
CA THR A 1101 -15.07 64.99 -78.90
C THR A 1101 -14.91 66.41 -78.28
N PRO A 1102 -14.07 66.66 -77.23
CA PRO A 1102 -14.33 66.61 -75.77
C PRO A 1102 -14.19 67.97 -75.04
N THR A 1103 -14.62 68.11 -73.75
CA THR A 1103 -14.18 69.25 -72.90
C THR A 1103 -14.14 68.96 -71.38
N THR A 1104 -12.98 69.28 -70.78
CA THR A 1104 -12.64 69.85 -69.44
C THR A 1104 -13.31 69.46 -68.11
N VAL A 1105 -12.48 69.47 -67.06
CA VAL A 1105 -12.69 69.07 -65.65
C VAL A 1105 -12.67 70.32 -64.71
N VAL A 1106 -13.27 70.19 -63.48
CA VAL A 1106 -12.94 70.83 -62.16
C VAL A 1106 -13.86 72.01 -61.71
N PRO A 1107 -14.24 72.22 -60.40
CA PRO A 1107 -14.64 71.32 -59.28
C PRO A 1107 -15.77 71.96 -58.35
N PRO A 1108 -15.86 71.74 -57.00
CA PRO A 1108 -17.05 71.17 -56.34
C PRO A 1108 -17.90 72.16 -55.47
N ALA A 1109 -19.01 71.64 -54.94
CA ALA A 1109 -20.09 72.32 -54.22
C ALA A 1109 -19.70 72.97 -52.86
N PRO A 1110 -20.62 73.76 -52.27
CA PRO A 1110 -21.08 73.38 -50.93
C PRO A 1110 -22.57 73.64 -50.59
N LYS A 1111 -23.08 72.75 -49.72
CA LYS A 1111 -23.99 72.93 -48.56
C LYS A 1111 -25.32 73.72 -48.70
N ASP A 1112 -26.45 73.07 -48.42
CA ASP A 1112 -27.18 73.13 -47.12
C ASP A 1112 -28.53 72.35 -47.18
N ALA A 1113 -29.07 72.04 -45.99
CA ALA A 1113 -30.17 71.13 -45.58
C ALA A 1113 -31.60 71.40 -46.18
N PRO A 1114 -32.73 70.75 -45.76
CA PRO A 1114 -32.98 69.63 -44.82
C PRO A 1114 -33.96 68.51 -45.32
N GLU A 1115 -34.11 67.43 -44.52
CA GLU A 1115 -35.19 66.40 -44.56
C GLU A 1115 -36.62 67.00 -44.41
N PRO A 1116 -37.71 66.36 -44.91
CA PRO A 1116 -38.34 65.16 -44.29
C PRO A 1116 -39.20 64.29 -45.27
N PRO A 1117 -40.16 63.43 -44.83
CA PRO A 1117 -40.11 62.32 -43.87
C PRO A 1117 -40.54 60.96 -44.48
N GLU A 1118 -40.43 59.90 -43.67
CA GLU A 1118 -41.02 58.57 -43.89
C GLU A 1118 -42.54 58.61 -44.15
N VAL A 1119 -43.00 57.82 -45.13
CA VAL A 1119 -44.38 57.29 -45.15
C VAL A 1119 -44.33 55.79 -45.42
N ARG A 1120 -45.12 55.11 -44.59
CA ARG A 1120 -45.36 53.68 -44.44
C ARG A 1120 -46.14 53.03 -45.60
N LEU A 1121 -45.92 51.71 -45.71
CA LEU A 1121 -46.87 50.60 -45.92
C LEU A 1121 -47.75 50.63 -47.19
N ASP A 1122 -47.50 49.70 -48.12
CA ASP A 1122 -48.28 48.45 -48.29
C ASP A 1122 -47.61 47.52 -49.32
#